data_AF-A0A5B1CHQ1-F1
#
_entry.id   AF-A0A5B1CHQ1-F1
#
_cell.length_a   1.000
_cell.length_b   1.000
_cell.length_c   1.000
_cell.angle_alpha   90.00
_cell.angle_beta   90.00
_cell.angle_gamma   90.00
#
_symmetry.space_group_name_H-M   'P 1'
#
loop_
_entity.id
_entity.type
_entity.pdbx_description
1 polymer ?
#
loop_
_entity_poly.entity_id
_entity_poly.type
_entity_poly.pdbx_seq_one_letter_code
_entity_poly.pdbx_strand_id
1 'polypeptide(L)'
;MFSTLSRHLPSIRKSVSQRCSKTTRRFQLRSELLESRQLLAGDFGITLRYEPIPFDSFETFSATNAAPQVNDIYVDVLQDSTFLFDPLDFITAFSDSDGDSLGSATILELPSSGTLQTSSGAVAAGEVLTLPLLSTLTYQPDPGFNGQDSALFSVTDDAVLRGDAPATSNEASVFINVIGDNQPPSVEDLFIDTEVNVTYQFDPIDFEDAFSDPEGDGLSFVTFGVFPSNGTLQLNGIELVPGQEVSIEDLSDLAYQPSVGFSGSDLLTFAVADDADLRGSISEVSQSATAFISVAAVNDPPIIGAAITEGAVVERTETEDAFDFVTLTAEGTLEFSDSDIDDTHRVNVSFQESSDGNEYGSFSADILSPTTGTGEGGLVQWEYVVGDSDISFLAPGEIVTHTYLVEIEDDAMGIDSSQITITLTGAVNNFVVDTVADTVDPTDGKTSLREAIIESNAVANDGSPNAIQFLLSFRERNEFTEDYEILLQEALPTITRPVTVVGYLSLRGDIVIDGSDLTGPGDDGIRVRSDDVQLRRLSVRNFSGDGVQFQDSANAVLHTLNVSENDRNGIFFVDTSDSLVANSIIHANAGSGIEVRGDATTGGDNEFEFNLIGVEPVLASIPVAAFNENFDGPTEGMIAEFEQASPNGRYGVLLRTSGNDVFDSIISGNMLDGIAIVGGSDVIDNNVEGNLIGTDSSGSVAIGNGRFGVLLNSKNSIVGGFGLPNLISGNVSHGVVIAGSGTTENVVSGNTIGLNLQGNSPVPNGGHGVFVNNASSNAIGGGGIIGFGNLISGNTASGISVTGESDSTFVWDNRIGVDATGTIAIGNGQHGLQISGGSTNSVVDGNTIAGNVTSQVQLKDSGTENNTISKNLIGVSQTLSGLQRIDGGFYAMRLFASNNTVGGSSIEDANVISGSQNGILLGTANASGNIISNNVIGGDGVSNDASFGMTVGINLASDSFNNTISKNTIANIAGDAIRSVNGGTGNLVSQNTFLNTNTEIDLGQNGPNPNDLGDIDTGPNNLQNKPVIQGVTANPVDGGLEIDVTFSVDSANYPVMVEFYRSNGDAPEQITYLGSIEVSDSTTTLFETFIDEPASLDAGEILATATDPSNSTSEFSFTSPLDVSGDGILNSLDSLMVVNFIARQTVASGEWIESNQAFSSGVDTERYDTNRDGKVSALDALLIINELSRSARQIEPTSHDDIFASLEDDEDFLLEPISEALLF
;
A
#
# COMPACT_ATOMS: atom_id res chain seq x y z
N MET A 1 24.56 -12.51 -32.91
CA MET A 1 24.13 -11.27 -32.24
C MET A 1 22.96 -10.63 -32.99
N PHE A 2 23.13 -10.01 -34.18
CA PHE A 2 21.98 -9.57 -35.01
C PHE A 2 21.01 -10.72 -35.39
N SER A 3 21.51 -11.95 -35.38
CA SER A 3 20.75 -13.22 -35.43
C SER A 3 19.65 -13.38 -34.38
N THR A 4 19.69 -12.60 -33.29
CA THR A 4 19.00 -12.91 -32.03
C THR A 4 17.94 -11.86 -31.70
N LEU A 5 18.30 -10.56 -31.70
CA LEU A 5 17.35 -9.46 -31.43
C LEU A 5 16.08 -9.52 -32.27
N SER A 6 16.19 -9.92 -33.55
CA SER A 6 15.07 -10.06 -34.50
C SER A 6 14.01 -11.09 -34.06
N ARG A 7 14.32 -12.01 -33.12
CA ARG A 7 13.37 -12.99 -32.56
C ARG A 7 12.68 -12.56 -31.25
N HIS A 8 13.13 -11.49 -30.58
CA HIS A 8 12.54 -11.05 -29.30
C HIS A 8 11.82 -9.70 -29.38
N LEU A 9 12.10 -8.90 -30.42
CA LEU A 9 11.33 -7.70 -30.73
C LEU A 9 9.79 -7.92 -30.82
N PRO A 10 9.26 -9.07 -31.29
CA PRO A 10 7.82 -9.33 -31.27
C PRO A 10 7.26 -9.59 -29.86
N SER A 11 7.96 -10.32 -28.99
CA SER A 11 7.47 -10.63 -27.64
C SER A 11 7.47 -9.41 -26.73
N ILE A 12 8.51 -8.57 -26.82
CA ILE A 12 8.61 -7.31 -26.07
C ILE A 12 7.50 -6.34 -26.50
N ARG A 13 7.14 -6.28 -27.79
CA ARG A 13 6.00 -5.47 -28.25
C ARG A 13 4.65 -6.03 -27.77
N LYS A 14 4.51 -7.36 -27.67
CA LYS A 14 3.29 -7.98 -27.16
C LYS A 14 3.11 -7.69 -25.67
N SER A 15 4.15 -7.86 -24.85
CA SER A 15 4.09 -7.60 -23.40
C SER A 15 3.87 -6.12 -23.07
N VAL A 16 4.50 -5.18 -23.77
CA VAL A 16 4.24 -3.74 -23.59
C VAL A 16 2.80 -3.38 -23.99
N SER A 17 2.29 -3.93 -25.10
CA SER A 17 0.90 -3.68 -25.53
C SER A 17 -0.13 -4.31 -24.59
N GLN A 18 0.14 -5.51 -24.06
CA GLN A 18 -0.74 -6.18 -23.08
C GLN A 18 -0.71 -5.45 -21.73
N ARG A 19 0.47 -5.02 -21.23
CA ARG A 19 0.56 -4.19 -20.01
C ARG A 19 -0.21 -2.88 -20.15
N CYS A 20 -0.04 -2.12 -21.24
CA CYS A 20 -0.84 -0.91 -21.45
C CYS A 20 -2.35 -1.18 -21.55
N SER A 21 -2.77 -2.33 -22.11
CA SER A 21 -4.19 -2.72 -22.17
C SER A 21 -4.74 -3.06 -20.78
N LYS A 22 -4.01 -3.86 -19.99
CA LYS A 22 -4.35 -4.20 -18.59
C LYS A 22 -4.41 -2.95 -17.73
N THR A 23 -3.41 -2.06 -17.80
CA THR A 23 -3.41 -0.77 -17.08
C THR A 23 -4.60 0.12 -17.47
N THR A 24 -4.97 0.19 -18.76
CA THR A 24 -6.14 0.97 -19.19
C THR A 24 -7.45 0.40 -18.63
N ARG A 25 -7.64 -0.93 -18.67
CA ARG A 25 -8.83 -1.59 -18.09
C ARG A 25 -8.91 -1.41 -16.56
N ARG A 26 -7.77 -1.54 -15.87
CA ARG A 26 -7.65 -1.25 -14.43
C ARG A 26 -7.99 0.20 -14.08
N PHE A 27 -7.63 1.17 -14.93
CA PHE A 27 -8.02 2.57 -14.73
C PHE A 27 -9.53 2.80 -14.90
N GLN A 28 -10.15 2.12 -15.86
CA GLN A 28 -11.57 2.29 -16.20
C GLN A 28 -12.50 1.67 -15.14
N LEU A 29 -12.17 0.47 -14.65
CA LEU A 29 -12.85 -0.15 -13.50
C LEU A 29 -12.58 0.63 -12.19
N ARG A 30 -11.40 1.25 -12.04
CA ARG A 30 -11.10 2.10 -10.87
C ARG A 30 -11.90 3.40 -10.83
N SER A 31 -12.29 4.00 -11.95
CA SER A 31 -13.19 5.16 -11.92
C SER A 31 -14.58 4.80 -11.40
N GLU A 32 -15.10 3.63 -11.78
CA GLU A 32 -16.42 3.14 -11.35
C GLU A 32 -16.39 2.66 -9.88
N LEU A 33 -15.24 2.19 -9.38
CA LEU A 33 -15.08 1.75 -7.98
C LEU A 33 -14.66 2.86 -6.99
N LEU A 34 -14.16 4.01 -7.47
CA LEU A 34 -13.80 5.13 -6.58
C LEU A 34 -15.05 5.86 -6.05
N GLU A 35 -16.16 5.80 -6.80
CA GLU A 35 -17.45 6.35 -6.39
C GLU A 35 -18.09 5.48 -5.28
N SER A 36 -17.91 4.15 -5.31
CA SER A 36 -18.51 3.20 -4.34
C SER A 36 -17.66 2.88 -3.09
N ARG A 37 -16.39 3.30 -3.04
CA ARG A 37 -15.54 3.20 -1.84
C ARG A 37 -15.53 4.47 -0.96
N GLN A 38 -16.36 5.46 -1.26
CA GLN A 38 -16.53 6.72 -0.51
C GLN A 38 -17.30 6.57 0.82
N LEU A 39 -17.06 5.50 1.58
CA LEU A 39 -17.49 5.36 2.98
C LEU A 39 -16.50 4.46 3.74
N LEU A 40 -15.77 5.07 4.69
CA LEU A 40 -14.84 4.45 5.68
C LEU A 40 -13.34 4.29 5.30
N ALA A 41 -12.74 5.24 4.60
CA ALA A 41 -11.34 5.64 4.87
C ALA A 41 -11.06 7.06 4.33
N GLY A 42 -10.43 7.91 5.15
CA GLY A 42 -9.85 9.16 4.67
C GLY A 42 -8.42 8.98 4.16
N ASP A 43 -8.03 9.90 3.27
CA ASP A 43 -6.68 10.23 2.82
C ASP A 43 -5.95 9.26 1.85
N PHE A 44 -5.15 9.88 0.98
CA PHE A 44 -4.19 9.32 -0.01
C PHE A 44 -4.76 8.74 -1.32
N GLY A 45 -5.10 9.63 -2.27
CA GLY A 45 -5.39 9.32 -3.67
C GLY A 45 -4.40 9.95 -4.65
N ILE A 46 -3.23 9.33 -4.86
CA ILE A 46 -2.28 9.76 -5.90
C ILE A 46 -2.79 9.30 -7.28
N THR A 47 -2.97 10.26 -8.20
CA THR A 47 -3.16 9.99 -9.64
C THR A 47 -1.86 10.28 -10.39
N LEU A 48 -1.48 9.42 -11.34
CA LEU A 48 -0.23 9.53 -12.10
C LEU A 48 -0.47 9.54 -13.62
N ARG A 49 0.40 10.23 -14.35
CA ARG A 49 0.64 10.03 -15.78
C ARG A 49 2.14 9.90 -16.03
N TYR A 50 2.57 8.75 -16.55
CA TYR A 50 3.94 8.56 -17.04
C TYR A 50 3.95 8.13 -18.51
N GLU A 51 4.65 8.90 -19.35
CA GLU A 51 5.06 8.44 -20.67
C GLU A 51 6.35 7.61 -20.59
N PRO A 52 6.54 6.60 -21.47
CA PRO A 52 7.62 5.63 -21.34
C PRO A 52 8.97 6.15 -21.84
N ILE A 53 9.98 6.19 -20.96
CA ILE A 53 11.39 6.39 -21.32
C ILE A 53 12.08 5.02 -21.49
N PRO A 54 12.76 4.74 -22.62
CA PRO A 54 13.45 3.46 -22.84
C PRO A 54 14.87 3.45 -22.25
N PHE A 55 15.21 2.39 -21.52
CA PHE A 55 16.59 2.11 -21.09
C PHE A 55 17.46 1.59 -22.24
N ASP A 56 18.62 2.23 -22.50
CA ASP A 56 19.85 1.52 -22.89
C ASP A 56 21.12 2.36 -22.63
N SER A 57 22.19 1.69 -22.19
CA SER A 57 23.60 2.12 -22.05
C SER A 57 24.03 3.20 -21.03
N PHE A 58 25.11 2.87 -20.29
CA PHE A 58 25.94 3.78 -19.49
C PHE A 58 26.84 4.66 -20.38
N GLU A 59 26.80 5.99 -20.21
CA GLU A 59 27.93 6.90 -20.45
C GLU A 59 27.99 7.95 -19.34
N THR A 60 29.20 8.36 -18.94
CA THR A 60 29.43 9.23 -17.79
C THR A 60 29.50 10.71 -18.17
N PHE A 61 28.49 11.49 -17.77
CA PHE A 61 28.41 12.94 -17.98
C PHE A 61 28.03 13.67 -16.68
N SER A 62 28.25 14.98 -16.65
CA SER A 62 27.71 15.87 -15.62
C SER A 62 26.29 16.31 -15.99
N ALA A 63 25.31 15.92 -15.19
CA ALA A 63 24.01 16.60 -15.09
C ALA A 63 24.06 17.56 -13.88
N THR A 64 23.13 18.52 -13.83
CA THR A 64 22.98 19.53 -12.77
C THR A 64 21.51 19.94 -12.73
N ASN A 65 20.86 19.87 -11.56
CA ASN A 65 19.40 19.79 -11.35
C ASN A 65 18.52 19.66 -12.61
N ALA A 66 17.98 18.46 -12.82
CA ALA A 66 16.73 18.27 -13.54
C ALA A 66 15.61 19.08 -12.85
N ALA A 67 14.56 19.43 -13.60
CA ALA A 67 13.42 20.12 -13.02
C ALA A 67 12.47 19.12 -12.35
N PRO A 68 11.95 19.42 -11.14
CA PRO A 68 10.96 18.58 -10.48
C PRO A 68 9.70 18.43 -11.32
N GLN A 69 8.88 17.43 -11.04
CA GLN A 69 7.54 17.27 -11.59
C GLN A 69 6.50 17.45 -10.47
N VAL A 70 5.37 18.05 -10.81
CA VAL A 70 4.28 18.28 -9.86
C VAL A 70 2.94 17.87 -10.45
N ASN A 71 2.13 17.17 -9.66
CA ASN A 71 0.80 16.70 -10.01
C ASN A 71 -0.28 17.69 -9.58
N ASP A 72 -1.48 17.53 -10.15
CA ASP A 72 -2.67 18.26 -9.72
C ASP A 72 -3.09 17.85 -8.30
N ILE A 73 -3.67 18.79 -7.56
CA ILE A 73 -4.21 18.63 -6.20
C ILE A 73 -5.74 18.77 -6.29
N TYR A 74 -6.49 18.01 -5.49
CA TYR A 74 -7.95 18.01 -5.49
C TYR A 74 -8.46 18.15 -4.04
N VAL A 75 -9.32 19.13 -3.78
CA VAL A 75 -9.94 19.36 -2.46
C VAL A 75 -11.40 19.79 -2.56
N ASP A 76 -12.20 19.39 -1.59
CA ASP A 76 -13.63 19.70 -1.49
C ASP A 76 -13.92 20.70 -0.35
N VAL A 77 -14.80 21.66 -0.61
CA VAL A 77 -15.06 22.82 0.26
C VAL A 77 -16.57 23.08 0.36
N LEU A 78 -17.10 23.24 1.57
CA LEU A 78 -18.49 23.66 1.74
C LEU A 78 -18.66 25.14 1.32
N GLN A 79 -19.77 25.44 0.66
CA GLN A 79 -20.17 26.79 0.30
C GLN A 79 -20.13 27.73 1.52
N ASP A 80 -19.73 28.98 1.27
CA ASP A 80 -19.53 30.04 2.26
C ASP A 80 -18.52 29.73 3.39
N SER A 81 -17.85 28.58 3.38
CA SER A 81 -16.91 28.13 4.43
C SER A 81 -15.44 28.30 4.05
N THR A 82 -14.57 28.61 5.02
CA THR A 82 -13.12 28.72 4.80
C THR A 82 -12.44 27.35 4.87
N PHE A 83 -11.67 26.99 3.85
CA PHE A 83 -10.82 25.81 3.79
C PHE A 83 -9.35 26.16 4.14
N LEU A 84 -8.62 25.21 4.74
CA LEU A 84 -7.19 25.32 5.09
C LEU A 84 -6.44 24.17 4.42
N PHE A 85 -5.44 24.47 3.61
CA PHE A 85 -4.60 23.45 2.95
C PHE A 85 -3.59 22.84 3.93
N ASP A 86 -3.27 21.57 3.74
CA ASP A 86 -2.15 20.93 4.42
C ASP A 86 -0.87 21.13 3.59
N PRO A 87 0.28 21.52 4.18
CA PRO A 87 1.57 21.45 3.50
C PRO A 87 1.87 20.13 2.81
N LEU A 88 1.33 19.03 3.35
CA LEU A 88 1.50 17.69 2.80
C LEU A 88 0.90 17.56 1.40
N ASP A 89 -0.19 18.29 1.08
CA ASP A 89 -0.82 18.27 -0.25
C ASP A 89 0.21 18.60 -1.35
N PHE A 90 0.98 19.67 -1.14
CA PHE A 90 2.03 20.13 -2.05
C PHE A 90 3.27 19.21 -2.06
N ILE A 91 3.57 18.56 -0.93
CA ILE A 91 4.69 17.62 -0.81
C ILE A 91 4.37 16.30 -1.51
N THR A 92 3.14 15.79 -1.41
CA THR A 92 2.68 14.58 -2.10
C THR A 92 2.46 14.80 -3.59
N ALA A 93 2.17 16.03 -4.00
CA ALA A 93 2.11 16.40 -5.42
C ALA A 93 3.51 16.51 -6.05
N PHE A 94 4.55 16.78 -5.27
CA PHE A 94 5.94 17.00 -5.71
C PHE A 94 6.70 15.67 -5.90
N SER A 95 7.49 15.59 -6.97
CA SER A 95 8.49 14.54 -7.19
C SER A 95 9.69 15.11 -7.93
N ASP A 96 10.89 14.61 -7.64
CA ASP A 96 12.12 15.05 -8.30
C ASP A 96 12.98 13.86 -8.70
N SER A 97 13.58 13.88 -9.90
CA SER A 97 14.38 12.75 -10.40
C SER A 97 15.78 12.67 -9.79
N ASP A 98 16.26 13.78 -9.22
CA ASP A 98 17.61 13.93 -8.72
C ASP A 98 17.62 13.85 -7.18
N GLY A 99 16.47 14.02 -6.53
CA GLY A 99 16.22 13.74 -5.11
C GLY A 99 16.27 14.97 -4.19
N ASP A 100 16.25 16.18 -4.74
CA ASP A 100 16.09 17.39 -3.91
C ASP A 100 14.67 17.51 -3.36
N SER A 101 14.48 18.30 -2.30
CA SER A 101 13.18 18.44 -1.62
C SER A 101 12.39 19.65 -2.14
N LEU A 102 11.09 19.71 -1.81
CA LEU A 102 10.24 20.86 -2.14
C LEU A 102 10.74 22.13 -1.42
N GLY A 103 11.32 23.07 -2.17
CA GLY A 103 11.79 24.35 -1.63
C GLY A 103 10.67 25.39 -1.50
N SER A 104 9.83 25.53 -2.54
CA SER A 104 8.69 26.47 -2.54
C SER A 104 7.66 26.16 -3.64
N ALA A 105 6.44 26.67 -3.48
CA ALA A 105 5.42 26.69 -4.53
C ALA A 105 5.15 28.12 -5.01
N THR A 106 5.00 28.33 -6.30
CA THR A 106 4.62 29.61 -6.90
C THR A 106 3.20 29.52 -7.42
N ILE A 107 2.27 30.33 -6.91
CA ILE A 107 0.91 30.39 -7.45
C ILE A 107 0.94 31.23 -8.74
N LEU A 108 0.67 30.62 -9.89
CA LEU A 108 0.79 31.21 -11.21
C LEU A 108 -0.52 31.88 -11.65
N GLU A 109 -1.65 31.23 -11.42
CA GLU A 109 -2.99 31.80 -11.64
C GLU A 109 -3.85 31.59 -10.38
N LEU A 110 -4.65 32.60 -10.03
CA LEU A 110 -5.52 32.57 -8.85
C LEU A 110 -6.89 31.96 -9.20
N PRO A 111 -7.62 31.40 -8.21
CA PRO A 111 -8.99 30.97 -8.40
C PRO A 111 -9.89 32.10 -8.92
N SER A 112 -10.90 31.71 -9.69
CA SER A 112 -11.81 32.58 -10.41
C SER A 112 -13.03 33.01 -9.58
N SER A 113 -13.38 32.20 -8.57
CA SER A 113 -14.62 32.25 -7.80
C SER A 113 -14.36 32.05 -6.30
N GLY A 114 -13.16 32.40 -5.84
CA GLY A 114 -12.75 32.41 -4.44
C GLY A 114 -11.36 33.03 -4.25
N THR A 115 -10.95 33.22 -3.00
CA THR A 115 -9.71 33.94 -2.64
C THR A 115 -8.75 33.05 -1.85
N LEU A 116 -7.51 32.90 -2.34
CA LEU A 116 -6.40 32.32 -1.58
C LEU A 116 -5.78 33.34 -0.62
N GLN A 117 -5.55 32.95 0.64
CA GLN A 117 -4.92 33.80 1.66
C GLN A 117 -3.95 33.01 2.55
N THR A 118 -2.83 33.61 2.94
CA THR A 118 -1.94 33.10 3.99
C THR A 118 -2.10 33.91 5.28
N SER A 119 -1.39 33.52 6.34
CA SER A 119 -1.21 34.33 7.55
C SER A 119 -0.65 35.75 7.30
N SER A 120 -0.09 36.01 6.12
CA SER A 120 0.43 37.32 5.71
C SER A 120 -0.56 38.18 4.91
N GLY A 121 -1.66 37.61 4.42
CA GLY A 121 -2.68 38.28 3.60
C GLY A 121 -3.10 37.47 2.37
N ALA A 122 -3.89 38.09 1.50
CA ALA A 122 -4.31 37.49 0.22
C ALA A 122 -3.13 37.27 -0.73
N VAL A 123 -3.08 36.10 -1.36
CA VAL A 123 -2.00 35.67 -2.26
C VAL A 123 -2.16 36.31 -3.64
N ALA A 124 -1.06 36.68 -4.27
CA ALA A 124 -1.02 37.23 -5.63
C ALA A 124 -0.54 36.20 -6.66
N ALA A 125 -0.97 36.35 -7.92
CA ALA A 125 -0.40 35.62 -9.05
C ALA A 125 1.09 35.97 -9.23
N GLY A 126 1.93 34.95 -9.37
CA GLY A 126 3.40 35.02 -9.34
C GLY A 126 4.02 35.04 -7.94
N GLU A 127 3.26 34.83 -6.86
CA GLU A 127 3.79 34.83 -5.49
C GLU A 127 4.40 33.49 -5.10
N VAL A 128 5.61 33.53 -4.53
CA VAL A 128 6.38 32.37 -4.09
C VAL A 128 6.11 32.12 -2.61
N LEU A 129 5.45 31.00 -2.32
CA LEU A 129 5.11 30.51 -0.99
C LEU A 129 6.15 29.46 -0.55
N THR A 130 6.89 29.77 0.50
CA THR A 130 7.78 28.81 1.18
C THR A 130 6.97 27.88 2.09
N LEU A 131 7.53 26.75 2.51
CA LEU A 131 6.85 25.78 3.39
C LEU A 131 6.16 26.40 4.63
N PRO A 132 6.73 27.41 5.35
CA PRO A 132 6.04 28.06 6.46
C PRO A 132 4.90 29.02 6.09
N LEU A 133 4.78 29.41 4.82
CA LEU A 133 3.63 30.17 4.30
C LEU A 133 2.53 29.23 3.81
N LEU A 134 2.92 28.13 3.15
CA LEU A 134 2.02 27.05 2.72
C LEU A 134 1.23 26.47 3.91
N SER A 135 1.87 26.29 5.08
CA SER A 135 1.19 25.86 6.32
C SER A 135 0.19 26.84 6.92
N THR A 136 -0.06 27.95 6.24
CA THR A 136 -1.10 28.93 6.60
C THR A 136 -2.00 29.28 5.42
N LEU A 137 -1.90 28.57 4.29
CA LEU A 137 -2.66 28.82 3.08
C LEU A 137 -4.12 28.37 3.25
N THR A 138 -5.04 29.26 2.94
CA THR A 138 -6.49 29.05 3.04
C THR A 138 -7.17 29.44 1.73
N TYR A 139 -8.29 28.78 1.43
CA TYR A 139 -9.21 29.17 0.37
C TYR A 139 -10.55 29.59 0.98
N GLN A 140 -11.13 30.68 0.47
CA GLN A 140 -12.48 31.11 0.79
C GLN A 140 -13.27 31.22 -0.52
N PRO A 141 -14.32 30.42 -0.75
CA PRO A 141 -15.23 30.60 -1.87
C PRO A 141 -15.86 32.00 -1.86
N ASP A 142 -16.15 32.54 -3.04
CA ASP A 142 -17.02 33.72 -3.16
C ASP A 142 -18.44 33.37 -2.66
N PRO A 143 -19.15 34.31 -2.01
CA PRO A 143 -20.44 34.00 -1.38
C PRO A 143 -21.48 33.45 -2.35
N GLY A 144 -22.03 32.28 -2.03
CA GLY A 144 -23.00 31.57 -2.87
C GLY A 144 -22.43 30.89 -4.12
N PHE A 145 -21.10 30.72 -4.22
CA PHE A 145 -20.49 29.91 -5.28
C PHE A 145 -20.68 28.41 -5.01
N ASN A 146 -20.99 27.64 -6.05
CA ASN A 146 -21.11 26.19 -6.08
C ASN A 146 -20.56 25.70 -7.44
N GLY A 147 -19.81 24.61 -7.44
CA GLY A 147 -19.08 24.06 -8.60
C GLY A 147 -17.56 24.14 -8.45
N GLN A 148 -16.86 23.83 -9.53
CA GLN A 148 -15.40 23.76 -9.56
C GLN A 148 -14.75 25.14 -9.76
N ASP A 149 -13.72 25.42 -8.97
CA ASP A 149 -12.76 26.51 -9.15
C ASP A 149 -11.34 25.94 -9.18
N SER A 150 -10.34 26.71 -9.63
CA SER A 150 -8.96 26.22 -9.63
C SER A 150 -7.87 27.30 -9.59
N ALA A 151 -6.77 26.99 -8.92
CA ALA A 151 -5.52 27.77 -8.98
C ALA A 151 -4.46 27.02 -9.79
N LEU A 152 -3.71 27.71 -10.65
CA LEU A 152 -2.53 27.14 -11.31
C LEU A 152 -1.29 27.42 -10.46
N PHE A 153 -0.41 26.45 -10.29
CA PHE A 153 0.85 26.60 -9.56
C PHE A 153 2.00 25.83 -10.22
N SER A 154 3.22 26.17 -9.84
CA SER A 154 4.41 25.34 -10.05
C SER A 154 5.21 25.27 -8.76
N VAL A 155 6.17 24.36 -8.68
CA VAL A 155 7.05 24.20 -7.53
C VAL A 155 8.50 24.33 -7.95
N THR A 156 9.36 24.73 -7.01
CA THR A 156 10.80 24.78 -7.19
C THR A 156 11.44 23.92 -6.11
N ASP A 157 12.40 23.10 -6.52
CA ASP A 157 13.23 22.29 -5.62
C ASP A 157 14.09 23.17 -4.69
N ASP A 158 14.82 22.55 -3.77
CA ASP A 158 15.76 23.24 -2.88
C ASP A 158 17.23 23.17 -3.34
N ALA A 159 17.55 22.31 -4.32
CA ALA A 159 18.89 22.05 -4.87
C ALA A 159 19.98 21.72 -3.83
N VAL A 160 19.60 21.26 -2.63
CA VAL A 160 20.50 21.12 -1.48
C VAL A 160 21.50 19.98 -1.62
N LEU A 161 21.13 18.86 -2.25
CA LEU A 161 22.01 17.70 -2.41
C LEU A 161 23.19 17.95 -3.38
N ARG A 162 23.11 19.01 -4.20
CA ARG A 162 24.13 19.38 -5.19
C ARG A 162 24.80 20.72 -4.93
N GLY A 163 24.07 21.68 -4.36
CA GLY A 163 24.49 23.09 -4.38
C GLY A 163 24.45 23.70 -5.80
N ASP A 164 23.67 23.08 -6.69
CA ASP A 164 23.31 23.59 -8.01
C ASP A 164 22.29 24.75 -7.88
N ALA A 165 21.85 25.30 -9.00
CA ALA A 165 20.78 26.31 -9.00
C ALA A 165 19.41 25.62 -8.99
N PRO A 166 18.47 26.06 -8.12
CA PRO A 166 17.12 25.46 -8.07
C PRO A 166 16.38 25.49 -9.39
N ALA A 167 15.65 24.41 -9.67
CA ALA A 167 14.87 24.20 -10.88
C ALA A 167 13.36 24.19 -10.59
N THR A 168 12.58 24.73 -11.53
CA THR A 168 11.13 24.89 -11.41
C THR A 168 10.40 23.87 -12.30
N SER A 169 9.34 23.29 -11.76
CA SER A 169 8.56 22.20 -12.36
C SER A 169 7.73 22.60 -13.58
N ASN A 170 7.01 21.61 -14.13
CA ASN A 170 5.78 21.86 -14.89
C ASN A 170 4.75 22.65 -14.05
N GLU A 171 3.73 23.16 -14.72
CA GLU A 171 2.56 23.76 -14.09
C GLU A 171 1.56 22.64 -13.75
N ALA A 172 0.84 22.77 -12.63
CA ALA A 172 -0.24 21.90 -12.18
C ALA A 172 -1.35 22.73 -11.54
N SER A 173 -2.53 22.14 -11.35
CA SER A 173 -3.72 22.81 -10.84
C SER A 173 -4.09 22.31 -9.44
N VAL A 174 -4.48 23.23 -8.56
CA VAL A 174 -5.29 22.91 -7.39
C VAL A 174 -6.75 23.03 -7.83
N PHE A 175 -7.43 21.90 -8.00
CA PHE A 175 -8.87 21.85 -8.25
C PHE A 175 -9.63 21.89 -6.93
N ILE A 176 -10.60 22.79 -6.85
CA ILE A 176 -11.37 23.07 -5.64
C ILE A 176 -12.85 22.89 -5.97
N ASN A 177 -13.48 21.87 -5.41
CA ASN A 177 -14.89 21.59 -5.62
C ASN A 177 -15.72 22.22 -4.49
N VAL A 178 -16.59 23.18 -4.80
CA VAL A 178 -17.39 23.90 -3.79
C VAL A 178 -18.84 23.41 -3.82
N ILE A 179 -19.40 22.95 -2.69
CA ILE A 179 -20.72 22.31 -2.59
C ILE A 179 -21.71 23.14 -1.76
N GLY A 180 -22.94 23.38 -2.26
CA GLY A 180 -23.92 24.32 -1.71
C GLY A 180 -25.09 23.77 -0.88
N ASP A 181 -25.99 24.67 -0.46
CA ASP A 181 -27.29 24.34 0.19
C ASP A 181 -28.20 23.50 -0.74
N ASN A 182 -28.95 22.54 -0.18
CA ASN A 182 -30.04 21.82 -0.87
C ASN A 182 -31.07 22.76 -1.52
N GLN A 183 -31.70 22.28 -2.59
CA GLN A 183 -32.90 22.82 -3.20
C GLN A 183 -34.14 22.02 -2.70
N PRO A 184 -35.28 22.02 -3.42
CA PRO A 184 -36.35 21.06 -3.14
C PRO A 184 -36.86 20.31 -4.40
N PRO A 185 -37.48 19.12 -4.25
CA PRO A 185 -37.97 18.31 -5.36
C PRO A 185 -39.16 18.91 -6.12
N SER A 186 -39.43 18.36 -7.32
CA SER A 186 -40.28 18.98 -8.35
C SER A 186 -41.25 18.02 -9.07
N VAL A 187 -42.36 18.55 -9.61
CA VAL A 187 -43.45 17.82 -10.31
C VAL A 187 -44.36 18.80 -11.12
N GLU A 188 -45.15 18.32 -12.10
CA GLU A 188 -46.07 19.09 -12.98
C GLU A 188 -47.38 18.30 -13.29
N ASP A 189 -48.34 18.93 -13.98
CA ASP A 189 -49.72 18.41 -14.22
C ASP A 189 -49.80 17.12 -15.09
N LEU A 190 -50.48 16.07 -14.58
CA LEU A 190 -50.58 14.71 -15.15
C LEU A 190 -51.91 14.42 -15.90
N PHE A 191 -51.96 13.31 -16.65
CA PHE A 191 -53.11 12.91 -17.48
C PHE A 191 -53.36 11.39 -17.49
N ILE A 192 -54.61 10.96 -17.23
CA ILE A 192 -55.07 9.55 -17.16
C ILE A 192 -56.28 9.36 -18.11
N ASP A 193 -56.77 8.14 -18.33
CA ASP A 193 -58.14 7.90 -18.84
C ASP A 193 -58.79 6.63 -18.24
N THR A 194 -60.13 6.53 -18.29
CA THR A 194 -60.89 5.33 -17.86
C THR A 194 -62.30 5.30 -18.45
N GLU A 195 -62.92 4.12 -18.55
CA GLU A 195 -64.27 3.99 -19.14
C GLU A 195 -65.43 4.21 -18.15
N VAL A 196 -66.61 4.48 -18.69
CA VAL A 196 -67.83 4.76 -17.92
C VAL A 196 -68.25 3.59 -17.03
N ASN A 197 -68.29 3.83 -15.72
CA ASN A 197 -68.47 2.86 -14.61
C ASN A 197 -67.25 1.98 -14.23
N VAL A 198 -66.05 2.26 -14.75
CA VAL A 198 -64.80 1.59 -14.32
C VAL A 198 -64.27 2.25 -13.01
N THR A 199 -63.15 1.76 -12.49
CA THR A 199 -62.45 2.23 -11.29
C THR A 199 -60.96 1.99 -11.51
N TYR A 200 -60.13 2.94 -11.11
CA TYR A 200 -58.70 2.99 -11.41
C TYR A 200 -57.87 2.76 -10.13
N GLN A 201 -56.74 2.05 -10.25
CA GLN A 201 -55.77 1.84 -9.18
C GLN A 201 -54.49 2.57 -9.59
N PHE A 202 -53.85 3.27 -8.66
CA PHE A 202 -52.54 3.89 -8.89
C PHE A 202 -51.43 2.87 -8.70
N ASP A 203 -50.34 3.05 -9.43
CA ASP A 203 -49.09 2.30 -9.24
C ASP A 203 -48.09 3.22 -8.48
N PRO A 204 -47.31 2.74 -7.49
CA PRO A 204 -46.27 3.55 -6.85
C PRO A 204 -45.32 4.21 -7.85
N ILE A 205 -45.04 3.55 -8.98
CA ILE A 205 -44.17 4.09 -10.03
C ILE A 205 -44.72 5.41 -10.63
N ASP A 206 -46.04 5.63 -10.62
CA ASP A 206 -46.66 6.88 -11.11
C ASP A 206 -46.18 8.12 -10.31
N PHE A 207 -45.74 7.93 -9.07
CA PHE A 207 -45.22 8.99 -8.20
C PHE A 207 -43.69 9.05 -8.20
N GLU A 208 -43.01 7.92 -8.39
CA GLU A 208 -41.56 7.84 -8.52
C GLU A 208 -41.07 8.41 -9.87
N ASP A 209 -41.71 8.06 -10.98
CA ASP A 209 -41.43 8.64 -12.32
C ASP A 209 -41.78 10.14 -12.40
N ALA A 210 -42.70 10.61 -11.57
CA ALA A 210 -43.11 12.01 -11.48
C ALA A 210 -42.25 12.83 -10.49
N PHE A 211 -41.35 12.19 -9.73
CA PHE A 211 -40.47 12.82 -8.76
C PHE A 211 -39.10 13.12 -9.39
N SER A 212 -38.57 14.29 -9.10
CA SER A 212 -37.16 14.61 -9.37
C SER A 212 -36.65 15.59 -8.33
N ASP A 213 -35.57 15.18 -7.65
CA ASP A 213 -34.79 16.01 -6.75
C ASP A 213 -33.50 16.53 -7.43
N PRO A 214 -33.11 17.80 -7.25
CA PRO A 214 -31.91 18.36 -7.90
C PRO A 214 -30.58 17.84 -7.35
N GLU A 215 -30.55 17.27 -6.14
CA GLU A 215 -29.37 16.68 -5.52
C GLU A 215 -29.30 15.14 -5.68
N GLY A 216 -30.36 14.52 -6.22
CA GLY A 216 -30.48 13.07 -6.36
C GLY A 216 -30.98 12.36 -5.10
N ASP A 217 -31.52 13.11 -4.14
CA ASP A 217 -32.10 12.59 -2.90
C ASP A 217 -33.42 11.84 -3.17
N GLY A 218 -33.83 10.99 -2.24
CA GLY A 218 -34.96 10.08 -2.43
C GLY A 218 -36.34 10.71 -2.30
N LEU A 219 -37.33 10.06 -2.91
CA LEU A 219 -38.73 10.25 -2.57
C LEU A 219 -38.98 9.59 -1.21
N SER A 220 -39.32 10.38 -0.20
CA SER A 220 -39.60 9.86 1.16
C SER A 220 -41.08 9.48 1.35
N PHE A 221 -41.99 10.38 0.98
CA PHE A 221 -43.44 10.18 1.10
C PHE A 221 -44.23 11.14 0.20
N VAL A 222 -45.52 10.85 0.00
CA VAL A 222 -46.47 11.66 -0.75
C VAL A 222 -47.48 12.32 0.21
N THR A 223 -47.89 13.56 -0.08
CA THR A 223 -49.00 14.23 0.62
C THR A 223 -50.07 14.70 -0.37
N PHE A 224 -51.35 14.59 0.01
CA PHE A 224 -52.47 14.92 -0.89
C PHE A 224 -53.24 16.16 -0.44
N GLY A 225 -53.53 17.06 -1.40
CA GLY A 225 -54.10 18.39 -1.15
C GLY A 225 -55.58 18.52 -1.52
N VAL A 226 -55.88 18.51 -2.83
CA VAL A 226 -57.24 18.63 -3.37
C VAL A 226 -57.72 17.26 -3.84
N PHE A 227 -58.93 16.86 -3.45
CA PHE A 227 -59.51 15.57 -3.85
C PHE A 227 -60.55 15.70 -4.98
N PRO A 228 -60.82 14.60 -5.73
CA PRO A 228 -61.80 14.57 -6.82
C PRO A 228 -63.20 15.06 -6.44
N SER A 229 -63.93 15.58 -7.42
CA SER A 229 -65.29 16.12 -7.27
C SER A 229 -66.38 15.23 -7.87
N ASN A 230 -66.02 14.32 -8.78
CA ASN A 230 -66.90 13.34 -9.44
C ASN A 230 -66.49 11.88 -9.15
N GLY A 231 -65.59 11.65 -8.19
CA GLY A 231 -65.24 10.33 -7.67
C GLY A 231 -64.64 10.43 -6.26
N THR A 232 -64.08 9.34 -5.74
CA THR A 232 -63.40 9.30 -4.43
C THR A 232 -62.01 8.69 -4.55
N LEU A 233 -61.02 9.29 -3.90
CA LEU A 233 -59.71 8.70 -3.65
C LEU A 233 -59.74 7.93 -2.31
N GLN A 234 -59.20 6.71 -2.29
CA GLN A 234 -59.23 5.80 -1.14
C GLN A 234 -57.89 5.10 -0.98
N LEU A 235 -57.35 5.02 0.23
CA LEU A 235 -56.20 4.17 0.57
C LEU A 235 -56.70 2.93 1.31
N ASN A 236 -56.34 1.73 0.84
CA ASN A 236 -56.80 0.47 1.43
C ASN A 236 -58.36 0.35 1.52
N GLY A 237 -59.06 0.98 0.56
CA GLY A 237 -60.53 1.08 0.54
C GLY A 237 -61.14 2.03 1.60
N ILE A 238 -60.33 2.89 2.23
CA ILE A 238 -60.74 3.92 3.18
C ILE A 238 -60.48 5.30 2.57
N GLU A 239 -61.48 6.18 2.58
CA GLU A 239 -61.36 7.57 2.10
C GLU A 239 -60.33 8.37 2.92
N LEU A 240 -59.41 9.03 2.24
CA LEU A 240 -58.31 9.80 2.84
C LEU A 240 -58.75 11.15 3.44
N VAL A 241 -57.86 11.78 4.22
CA VAL A 241 -58.01 13.19 4.65
C VAL A 241 -56.92 14.07 4.04
N PRO A 242 -57.20 15.35 3.71
CA PRO A 242 -56.19 16.24 3.14
C PRO A 242 -55.02 16.50 4.10
N GLY A 243 -53.80 16.54 3.57
CA GLY A 243 -52.57 16.71 4.32
C GLY A 243 -52.14 15.47 5.13
N GLN A 244 -52.69 14.30 4.84
CA GLN A 244 -52.16 13.03 5.32
C GLN A 244 -50.93 12.63 4.50
N GLU A 245 -49.86 12.25 5.20
CA GLU A 245 -48.66 11.62 4.64
C GLU A 245 -48.93 10.16 4.31
N VAL A 246 -48.43 9.69 3.17
CA VAL A 246 -48.53 8.30 2.67
C VAL A 246 -47.14 7.84 2.24
N SER A 247 -46.66 6.75 2.84
CA SER A 247 -45.38 6.10 2.56
C SER A 247 -45.36 5.51 1.14
N ILE A 248 -44.20 5.40 0.48
CA ILE A 248 -44.08 4.62 -0.79
C ILE A 248 -44.66 3.22 -0.61
N GLU A 249 -44.31 2.55 0.50
CA GLU A 249 -44.81 1.22 0.85
C GLU A 249 -46.35 1.13 0.84
N ASP A 250 -47.07 2.22 1.15
CA ASP A 250 -48.53 2.30 1.20
C ASP A 250 -49.17 2.76 -0.15
N LEU A 251 -48.41 3.31 -1.11
CA LEU A 251 -48.98 3.88 -2.34
C LEU A 251 -49.70 2.85 -3.22
N SER A 252 -49.26 1.59 -3.18
CA SER A 252 -49.84 0.50 -3.98
C SER A 252 -51.30 0.15 -3.63
N ASP A 253 -51.78 0.60 -2.46
CA ASP A 253 -53.16 0.42 -2.01
C ASP A 253 -54.07 1.64 -2.33
N LEU A 254 -53.61 2.58 -3.17
CA LEU A 254 -54.31 3.82 -3.50
C LEU A 254 -55.24 3.67 -4.73
N ALA A 255 -56.53 3.94 -4.53
CA ALA A 255 -57.62 3.68 -5.47
C ALA A 255 -58.46 4.93 -5.80
N TYR A 256 -58.83 5.13 -7.08
CA TYR A 256 -59.77 6.16 -7.51
C TYR A 256 -61.04 5.55 -8.14
N GLN A 257 -62.19 5.80 -7.53
CA GLN A 257 -63.51 5.39 -8.05
C GLN A 257 -64.32 6.58 -8.59
N PRO A 258 -64.48 6.72 -9.92
CA PRO A 258 -65.45 7.61 -10.55
C PRO A 258 -66.91 7.31 -10.15
N SER A 259 -67.78 8.30 -10.32
CA SER A 259 -69.23 8.14 -10.11
C SER A 259 -69.84 7.16 -11.12
N VAL A 260 -70.58 6.16 -10.62
CA VAL A 260 -71.35 5.22 -11.44
C VAL A 260 -72.34 5.99 -12.33
N GLY A 261 -72.14 5.92 -13.65
CA GLY A 261 -72.88 6.67 -14.67
C GLY A 261 -72.19 7.93 -15.20
N PHE A 262 -70.92 8.17 -14.90
CA PHE A 262 -70.13 9.33 -15.37
C PHE A 262 -69.20 8.99 -16.55
N SER A 263 -69.05 9.96 -17.47
CA SER A 263 -68.10 9.96 -18.58
C SER A 263 -67.60 11.39 -18.81
N GLY A 264 -66.29 11.63 -18.79
CA GLY A 264 -65.66 12.95 -18.90
C GLY A 264 -64.59 13.21 -17.84
N SER A 265 -64.11 14.44 -17.73
CA SER A 265 -62.99 14.84 -16.86
C SER A 265 -63.38 15.36 -15.48
N ASP A 266 -62.48 15.14 -14.52
CA ASP A 266 -62.45 15.63 -13.13
C ASP A 266 -60.97 15.81 -12.72
N LEU A 267 -60.63 16.22 -11.48
CA LEU A 267 -59.23 16.46 -11.07
C LEU A 267 -58.96 16.29 -9.56
N LEU A 268 -57.70 16.03 -9.20
CA LEU A 268 -57.12 16.05 -7.84
C LEU A 268 -55.79 16.82 -7.81
N THR A 269 -55.17 17.03 -6.64
CA THR A 269 -53.77 17.49 -6.52
C THR A 269 -52.97 16.79 -5.40
N PHE A 270 -51.67 16.59 -5.64
CA PHE A 270 -50.71 15.92 -4.76
C PHE A 270 -49.37 16.68 -4.67
N ALA A 271 -48.48 16.29 -3.76
CA ALA A 271 -47.10 16.77 -3.60
C ALA A 271 -46.21 15.65 -3.01
N VAL A 272 -44.90 15.79 -3.14
CA VAL A 272 -43.86 14.82 -2.74
C VAL A 272 -42.92 15.42 -1.68
N ALA A 273 -42.08 14.59 -1.05
CA ALA A 273 -41.21 15.02 0.05
C ALA A 273 -39.88 14.25 0.12
N ASP A 274 -38.95 14.81 0.88
CA ASP A 274 -37.50 14.77 0.66
C ASP A 274 -36.76 13.86 1.69
N ASP A 275 -35.88 12.93 1.25
CA ASP A 275 -35.32 11.85 2.12
C ASP A 275 -34.09 12.17 2.99
N ALA A 276 -33.90 11.33 4.02
CA ALA A 276 -33.56 11.80 5.37
C ALA A 276 -32.08 11.71 5.79
N ASP A 277 -31.19 11.49 4.82
CA ASP A 277 -29.80 11.97 4.79
C ASP A 277 -28.74 11.38 5.78
N LEU A 278 -27.47 11.47 5.38
CA LEU A 278 -26.26 11.23 6.20
C LEU A 278 -25.26 12.41 6.20
N ARG A 279 -25.46 13.45 5.38
CA ARG A 279 -24.57 14.61 5.18
C ARG A 279 -24.76 15.69 6.27
N GLY A 280 -25.99 16.06 6.59
CA GLY A 280 -26.35 17.01 7.66
C GLY A 280 -27.62 17.87 7.45
N SER A 281 -28.48 17.55 6.48
CA SER A 281 -29.64 18.35 6.03
C SER A 281 -30.96 18.04 6.78
N ILE A 282 -32.06 18.71 6.39
CA ILE A 282 -33.43 18.51 6.92
C ILE A 282 -34.54 18.94 5.92
N SER A 283 -35.52 18.07 5.71
CA SER A 283 -36.67 18.16 4.78
C SER A 283 -37.77 19.18 5.16
N GLU A 284 -38.59 19.61 4.18
CA GLU A 284 -39.99 20.02 4.41
C GLU A 284 -40.95 19.40 3.36
N VAL A 285 -41.09 19.96 2.14
CA VAL A 285 -42.01 19.48 1.07
C VAL A 285 -41.64 20.05 -0.31
N SER A 286 -41.93 19.31 -1.40
CA SER A 286 -42.05 19.85 -2.78
C SER A 286 -43.20 20.87 -2.94
N GLN A 287 -43.30 21.47 -4.13
CA GLN A 287 -44.55 22.11 -4.59
C GLN A 287 -45.55 21.07 -5.14
N SER A 288 -46.85 21.43 -5.24
CA SER A 288 -47.96 20.52 -5.61
C SER A 288 -48.41 20.60 -7.10
N ALA A 289 -48.96 19.51 -7.67
CA ALA A 289 -49.46 19.40 -9.07
C ALA A 289 -50.82 18.63 -9.24
N THR A 290 -51.40 18.59 -10.45
CA THR A 290 -52.81 18.17 -10.78
C THR A 290 -52.93 16.90 -11.67
N ALA A 291 -54.15 16.36 -11.92
CA ALA A 291 -54.42 15.23 -12.85
C ALA A 291 -55.79 15.30 -13.61
N PHE A 292 -55.98 14.62 -14.77
CA PHE A 292 -57.16 14.72 -15.69
C PHE A 292 -57.64 13.40 -16.39
N ILE A 293 -58.75 13.41 -17.20
CA ILE A 293 -59.49 12.22 -17.79
C ILE A 293 -60.18 12.48 -19.18
N SER A 294 -60.68 11.46 -19.94
CA SER A 294 -61.19 11.52 -21.36
C SER A 294 -62.41 10.56 -21.70
N VAL A 295 -62.77 10.27 -23.00
CA VAL A 295 -63.72 9.21 -23.51
C VAL A 295 -63.78 9.02 -25.08
N ALA A 296 -64.33 7.89 -25.62
CA ALA A 296 -64.32 7.45 -27.05
C ALA A 296 -65.69 7.22 -27.81
N ALA A 297 -65.72 6.62 -29.04
CA ALA A 297 -66.88 6.51 -29.99
C ALA A 297 -66.86 5.29 -31.01
N VAL A 298 -67.90 5.10 -31.88
CA VAL A 298 -68.16 3.94 -32.81
C VAL A 298 -68.98 4.31 -34.09
N ASN A 299 -68.89 3.60 -35.24
CA ASN A 299 -69.61 3.82 -36.54
C ASN A 299 -70.12 2.51 -37.29
N ASP A 300 -70.27 2.47 -38.65
CA ASP A 300 -71.06 1.47 -39.46
C ASP A 300 -70.23 0.49 -40.42
N PRO A 301 -70.07 0.50 -41.79
CA PRO A 301 -69.40 -0.61 -42.57
C PRO A 301 -68.34 -0.29 -43.70
N PRO A 302 -67.52 -1.28 -44.23
CA PRO A 302 -66.31 -1.02 -45.05
C PRO A 302 -66.13 -1.77 -46.43
N ILE A 303 -65.05 -1.47 -47.20
CA ILE A 303 -64.55 -2.23 -48.41
C ILE A 303 -62.99 -2.19 -48.58
N ILE A 304 -62.35 -3.22 -49.17
CA ILE A 304 -60.87 -3.46 -49.31
C ILE A 304 -60.16 -2.84 -50.57
N GLY A 305 -58.85 -3.10 -50.73
CA GLY A 305 -57.96 -2.81 -51.89
C GLY A 305 -56.65 -3.65 -51.94
N ALA A 306 -55.50 -3.10 -52.40
CA ALA A 306 -54.27 -3.86 -52.80
C ALA A 306 -52.92 -3.21 -52.36
N ALA A 307 -51.77 -3.94 -52.43
CA ALA A 307 -50.63 -3.71 -51.53
C ALA A 307 -49.18 -3.89 -52.06
N ILE A 308 -48.20 -3.57 -51.19
CA ILE A 308 -46.92 -4.31 -51.07
C ILE A 308 -47.18 -5.65 -50.38
N THR A 309 -46.80 -6.77 -51.00
CA THR A 309 -47.16 -8.14 -50.57
C THR A 309 -45.99 -9.08 -50.28
N GLU A 310 -44.75 -8.57 -50.23
CA GLU A 310 -43.51 -9.34 -50.10
C GLU A 310 -42.63 -8.71 -49.00
N GLY A 311 -42.35 -9.41 -47.89
CA GLY A 311 -41.60 -8.87 -46.73
C GLY A 311 -40.72 -9.90 -45.99
N ALA A 312 -39.93 -9.43 -45.00
CA ALA A 312 -39.02 -10.28 -44.21
C ALA A 312 -38.57 -9.65 -42.87
N VAL A 313 -38.32 -10.48 -41.84
CA VAL A 313 -37.55 -10.16 -40.62
C VAL A 313 -36.41 -11.16 -40.42
N VAL A 314 -35.41 -10.80 -39.60
CA VAL A 314 -34.24 -11.63 -39.27
C VAL A 314 -34.05 -11.63 -37.76
N GLU A 315 -33.88 -12.81 -37.18
CA GLU A 315 -33.61 -13.01 -35.74
C GLU A 315 -32.39 -12.18 -35.29
N ARG A 316 -32.52 -11.51 -34.14
CA ARG A 316 -31.46 -10.73 -33.52
C ARG A 316 -30.43 -11.63 -32.87
N THR A 317 -29.19 -11.14 -32.85
CA THR A 317 -28.10 -11.79 -32.13
C THR A 317 -28.15 -11.41 -30.65
N GLU A 318 -27.93 -12.40 -29.79
CA GLU A 318 -27.80 -12.29 -28.34
C GLU A 318 -26.86 -11.16 -27.86
N THR A 319 -27.27 -10.46 -26.80
CA THR A 319 -26.51 -9.41 -26.11
C THR A 319 -26.84 -9.41 -24.62
N GLU A 320 -25.85 -9.18 -23.75
CA GLU A 320 -25.95 -9.42 -22.29
C GLU A 320 -27.07 -8.65 -21.55
N ASP A 321 -27.51 -7.48 -22.04
CA ASP A 321 -28.30 -6.52 -21.25
C ASP A 321 -29.75 -6.29 -21.72
N ALA A 322 -30.38 -7.24 -22.41
CA ALA A 322 -31.76 -7.07 -22.87
C ALA A 322 -32.66 -8.29 -22.60
N PHE A 323 -33.68 -8.08 -21.76
CA PHE A 323 -34.96 -8.80 -21.85
C PHE A 323 -35.66 -8.39 -23.15
N ASP A 324 -35.12 -8.81 -24.29
CA ASP A 324 -35.37 -8.16 -25.59
C ASP A 324 -36.66 -8.63 -26.27
N PHE A 325 -37.79 -8.45 -25.57
CA PHE A 325 -39.15 -8.64 -26.09
C PHE A 325 -39.58 -7.50 -27.04
N VAL A 326 -38.62 -6.78 -27.62
CA VAL A 326 -38.86 -5.79 -28.67
C VAL A 326 -39.35 -6.51 -29.93
N THR A 327 -40.27 -5.88 -30.65
CA THR A 327 -40.80 -6.45 -31.88
C THR A 327 -39.77 -6.39 -33.01
N LEU A 328 -39.46 -7.55 -33.61
CA LEU A 328 -38.97 -7.60 -34.99
C LEU A 328 -40.10 -7.19 -35.93
N THR A 329 -40.04 -5.95 -36.42
CA THR A 329 -41.05 -5.39 -37.32
C THR A 329 -40.72 -5.66 -38.78
N ALA A 330 -41.73 -6.09 -39.54
CA ALA A 330 -41.73 -5.95 -41.00
C ALA A 330 -43.06 -5.31 -41.43
N GLU A 331 -43.00 -4.15 -42.06
CA GLU A 331 -44.17 -3.34 -42.37
C GLU A 331 -44.42 -3.18 -43.88
N GLY A 332 -45.66 -2.84 -44.21
CA GLY A 332 -46.07 -2.41 -45.55
C GLY A 332 -47.47 -1.83 -45.56
N THR A 333 -48.03 -1.55 -46.74
CA THR A 333 -49.35 -0.90 -46.87
C THR A 333 -50.24 -1.51 -47.95
N LEU A 334 -51.56 -1.36 -47.74
CA LEU A 334 -52.73 -1.83 -48.48
C LEU A 334 -53.67 -0.64 -48.77
N GLU A 335 -53.99 -0.34 -50.04
CA GLU A 335 -55.11 0.53 -50.41
C GLU A 335 -56.44 -0.04 -49.87
N PHE A 336 -57.45 0.80 -49.59
CA PHE A 336 -58.84 0.35 -49.40
C PHE A 336 -59.91 1.39 -49.80
N SER A 337 -61.20 1.01 -49.79
CA SER A 337 -62.28 1.72 -50.49
C SER A 337 -63.63 1.77 -49.74
N ASP A 338 -64.69 2.26 -50.41
CA ASP A 338 -65.87 2.91 -49.80
C ASP A 338 -67.13 2.76 -50.69
N SER A 339 -68.28 3.30 -50.26
CA SER A 339 -69.45 3.52 -51.12
C SER A 339 -70.35 4.74 -50.80
N ASP A 340 -70.12 5.53 -49.74
CA ASP A 340 -70.84 6.81 -49.55
C ASP A 340 -70.04 7.88 -48.74
N ILE A 341 -69.83 7.76 -47.41
CA ILE A 341 -69.39 8.91 -46.56
C ILE A 341 -68.49 8.70 -45.30
N ASP A 342 -68.90 7.98 -44.24
CA ASP A 342 -68.62 8.39 -42.83
C ASP A 342 -68.01 7.36 -41.82
N ASP A 343 -67.75 6.08 -42.14
CA ASP A 343 -67.56 4.98 -41.14
C ASP A 343 -66.13 4.68 -40.61
N THR A 344 -65.99 3.74 -39.66
CA THR A 344 -64.74 3.41 -38.92
C THR A 344 -64.21 2.00 -39.22
N HIS A 345 -64.02 1.72 -40.50
CA HIS A 345 -63.48 0.48 -41.07
C HIS A 345 -62.31 -0.11 -40.24
N ARG A 346 -62.37 -1.35 -39.72
CA ARG A 346 -61.44 -1.87 -38.68
C ARG A 346 -60.93 -3.31 -38.95
N VAL A 347 -60.30 -3.47 -40.11
CA VAL A 347 -59.73 -4.69 -40.75
C VAL A 347 -59.21 -5.87 -39.90
N ASN A 348 -59.51 -7.10 -40.33
CA ASN A 348 -59.10 -8.37 -39.70
C ASN A 348 -57.97 -9.08 -40.45
N VAL A 349 -57.23 -9.96 -39.75
CA VAL A 349 -56.17 -10.80 -40.31
C VAL A 349 -56.34 -12.26 -39.89
N SER A 350 -55.95 -13.20 -40.76
CA SER A 350 -55.85 -14.63 -40.45
C SER A 350 -54.65 -15.28 -41.16
N PHE A 351 -53.95 -16.17 -40.46
CA PHE A 351 -52.89 -16.99 -41.04
C PHE A 351 -53.44 -18.08 -41.97
N GLN A 352 -52.68 -18.43 -43.00
CA GLN A 352 -53.05 -19.44 -43.99
C GLN A 352 -52.12 -20.64 -43.98
N GLU A 353 -50.81 -20.42 -44.19
CA GLU A 353 -49.80 -21.48 -44.24
C GLU A 353 -48.39 -20.94 -44.00
N SER A 354 -47.50 -21.83 -43.57
CA SER A 354 -46.05 -21.63 -43.52
C SER A 354 -45.30 -22.76 -44.22
N SER A 355 -44.02 -22.53 -44.52
CA SER A 355 -43.15 -23.51 -45.18
C SER A 355 -42.82 -24.74 -44.34
N ASP A 356 -42.90 -24.65 -43.01
CA ASP A 356 -42.58 -25.70 -42.05
C ASP A 356 -43.83 -26.25 -41.31
N GLY A 357 -44.94 -25.51 -41.30
CA GLY A 357 -46.26 -25.95 -40.84
C GLY A 357 -46.73 -25.35 -39.52
N ASN A 358 -45.94 -24.48 -38.89
CA ASN A 358 -46.29 -23.75 -37.67
C ASN A 358 -46.47 -22.24 -37.96
N GLU A 359 -47.14 -21.53 -37.06
CA GLU A 359 -47.20 -20.07 -37.07
C GLU A 359 -46.35 -19.53 -35.91
N TYR A 360 -45.55 -18.51 -36.20
CA TYR A 360 -44.72 -17.76 -35.24
C TYR A 360 -45.06 -16.27 -35.38
N GLY A 361 -44.93 -15.51 -34.30
CA GLY A 361 -45.35 -14.11 -34.28
C GLY A 361 -46.84 -13.92 -34.60
N SER A 362 -47.15 -12.74 -35.15
CA SER A 362 -48.50 -12.32 -35.53
C SER A 362 -48.43 -11.28 -36.65
N PHE A 363 -49.58 -10.94 -37.24
CA PHE A 363 -49.65 -10.01 -38.37
C PHE A 363 -50.80 -9.03 -38.17
N SER A 364 -50.49 -7.74 -38.06
CA SER A 364 -51.46 -6.66 -37.83
C SER A 364 -52.06 -6.14 -39.14
N ALA A 365 -53.13 -5.36 -39.00
CA ALA A 365 -53.63 -4.50 -40.05
C ALA A 365 -54.33 -3.31 -39.37
N ASP A 366 -53.79 -2.11 -39.55
CA ASP A 366 -54.21 -0.87 -38.89
C ASP A 366 -54.45 0.27 -39.87
N ILE A 367 -55.27 1.23 -39.46
CA ILE A 367 -55.90 2.22 -40.35
C ILE A 367 -55.08 3.51 -40.40
N LEU A 368 -53.94 3.44 -41.10
CA LEU A 368 -53.04 4.58 -41.33
C LEU A 368 -53.74 5.77 -42.01
N SER A 369 -54.79 5.53 -42.80
CA SER A 369 -55.82 6.54 -43.04
C SER A 369 -57.20 5.93 -43.35
N PRO A 370 -58.29 6.38 -42.69
CA PRO A 370 -59.64 6.14 -43.17
C PRO A 370 -59.90 6.93 -44.46
N THR A 371 -60.92 6.52 -45.22
CA THR A 371 -61.23 7.06 -46.56
C THR A 371 -61.59 8.55 -46.57
N THR A 372 -62.37 8.99 -45.58
CA THR A 372 -62.94 10.34 -45.39
C THR A 372 -63.79 10.89 -46.55
N GLY A 373 -65.09 11.10 -46.30
CA GLY A 373 -65.95 12.06 -47.02
C GLY A 373 -66.36 11.75 -48.47
N THR A 374 -65.59 10.96 -49.22
CA THR A 374 -65.94 10.51 -50.59
C THR A 374 -65.54 9.08 -50.95
N GLY A 375 -64.60 8.47 -50.22
CA GLY A 375 -64.03 7.16 -50.57
C GLY A 375 -62.69 7.16 -51.32
N GLU A 376 -62.05 8.32 -51.51
CA GLU A 376 -60.92 8.47 -52.44
C GLU A 376 -59.51 8.23 -51.82
N GLY A 377 -59.37 7.45 -50.73
CA GLY A 377 -58.05 7.19 -50.12
C GLY A 377 -57.93 6.41 -48.80
N GLY A 378 -58.58 5.25 -48.66
CA GLY A 378 -58.30 4.37 -47.51
C GLY A 378 -56.90 3.76 -47.59
N LEU A 379 -56.17 3.71 -46.47
CA LEU A 379 -54.86 3.06 -46.36
C LEU A 379 -54.77 2.24 -45.07
N VAL A 380 -54.54 0.94 -45.24
CA VAL A 380 -54.14 0.02 -44.16
C VAL A 380 -52.62 -0.07 -44.16
N GLN A 381 -52.00 0.10 -42.99
CA GLN A 381 -50.62 -0.33 -42.75
C GLN A 381 -50.69 -1.69 -42.07
N TRP A 382 -49.90 -2.64 -42.55
CA TRP A 382 -49.72 -3.92 -41.89
C TRP A 382 -48.33 -3.97 -41.30
N GLU A 383 -48.22 -4.60 -40.14
CA GLU A 383 -46.96 -4.87 -39.47
C GLU A 383 -46.96 -6.34 -39.04
N TYR A 384 -45.97 -7.09 -39.47
CA TYR A 384 -45.67 -8.39 -38.91
C TYR A 384 -44.87 -8.19 -37.62
N VAL A 385 -45.38 -8.79 -36.55
CA VAL A 385 -45.02 -8.54 -35.15
C VAL A 385 -44.62 -9.85 -34.51
N VAL A 386 -43.33 -10.02 -34.22
CA VAL A 386 -42.77 -11.19 -33.52
C VAL A 386 -41.70 -10.74 -32.53
N GLY A 387 -41.61 -11.38 -31.36
CA GLY A 387 -40.44 -11.26 -30.49
C GLY A 387 -39.39 -12.31 -30.88
N ASP A 388 -38.10 -11.98 -30.79
CA ASP A 388 -37.01 -12.88 -31.22
C ASP A 388 -37.08 -14.27 -30.59
N SER A 389 -37.56 -14.35 -29.34
CA SER A 389 -37.82 -15.62 -28.63
C SER A 389 -38.65 -16.63 -29.44
N ASP A 390 -39.64 -16.17 -30.20
CA ASP A 390 -40.56 -17.04 -30.94
C ASP A 390 -39.93 -17.68 -32.17
N ILE A 391 -38.83 -17.11 -32.66
CA ILE A 391 -38.08 -17.61 -33.82
C ILE A 391 -36.65 -18.08 -33.48
N SER A 392 -36.22 -17.92 -32.22
CA SER A 392 -34.93 -18.32 -31.64
C SER A 392 -34.52 -19.79 -31.82
N PHE A 393 -35.43 -20.65 -32.27
CA PHE A 393 -35.16 -22.04 -32.62
C PHE A 393 -34.60 -22.20 -34.06
N LEU A 394 -34.63 -21.15 -34.89
CA LEU A 394 -34.15 -21.17 -36.26
C LEU A 394 -32.61 -21.11 -36.30
N ALA A 395 -31.99 -22.11 -36.91
CA ALA A 395 -30.54 -22.14 -37.03
C ALA A 395 -30.00 -20.96 -37.87
N PRO A 396 -28.83 -20.39 -37.54
CA PRO A 396 -28.26 -19.23 -38.22
C PRO A 396 -28.31 -19.32 -39.75
N GLY A 397 -29.13 -18.46 -40.37
CA GLY A 397 -29.21 -18.30 -41.82
C GLY A 397 -30.10 -19.29 -42.61
N GLU A 398 -30.80 -20.24 -41.98
CA GLU A 398 -31.81 -21.06 -42.67
C GLU A 398 -33.20 -20.41 -42.61
N ILE A 399 -34.05 -20.66 -43.62
CA ILE A 399 -35.14 -19.74 -44.00
C ILE A 399 -36.53 -20.38 -43.91
N VAL A 400 -37.48 -19.65 -43.31
CA VAL A 400 -38.92 -19.97 -43.22
C VAL A 400 -39.76 -18.85 -43.87
N THR A 401 -40.98 -19.14 -44.31
CA THR A 401 -41.94 -18.13 -44.82
C THR A 401 -43.36 -18.34 -44.30
N HIS A 402 -44.06 -17.27 -43.92
CA HIS A 402 -45.48 -17.26 -43.52
C HIS A 402 -46.35 -16.53 -44.54
N THR A 403 -47.60 -17.00 -44.73
CA THR A 403 -48.59 -16.33 -45.58
C THR A 403 -49.86 -16.01 -44.79
N TYR A 404 -50.26 -14.74 -44.86
CA TYR A 404 -51.41 -14.17 -44.15
C TYR A 404 -52.48 -13.67 -45.15
N LEU A 405 -53.73 -13.73 -44.73
CA LEU A 405 -54.93 -13.22 -45.41
C LEU A 405 -55.48 -12.05 -44.59
N VAL A 406 -55.62 -10.89 -45.22
CA VAL A 406 -56.10 -9.63 -44.61
C VAL A 406 -57.44 -9.30 -45.27
N GLU A 407 -58.53 -9.21 -44.49
CA GLU A 407 -59.90 -8.96 -44.99
C GLU A 407 -60.60 -7.91 -44.10
N ILE A 408 -61.24 -6.90 -44.68
CA ILE A 408 -61.81 -5.78 -43.89
C ILE A 408 -63.20 -6.13 -43.32
N GLU A 409 -63.48 -5.74 -42.07
CA GLU A 409 -64.83 -5.64 -41.51
C GLU A 409 -64.92 -4.45 -40.51
N ASP A 410 -66.12 -4.15 -39.99
CA ASP A 410 -66.50 -3.06 -39.04
C ASP A 410 -67.83 -3.48 -38.34
N ASP A 411 -68.33 -2.76 -37.33
CA ASP A 411 -69.49 -3.22 -36.52
C ASP A 411 -70.77 -3.45 -37.36
N ALA A 412 -70.97 -2.71 -38.47
CA ALA A 412 -72.10 -2.97 -39.37
C ALA A 412 -71.85 -4.02 -40.48
N MET A 413 -70.70 -4.69 -40.49
CA MET A 413 -70.36 -5.93 -41.24
C MET A 413 -70.39 -5.90 -42.79
N GLY A 414 -69.24 -6.18 -43.42
CA GLY A 414 -69.05 -6.36 -44.86
C GLY A 414 -67.57 -6.61 -45.22
N ILE A 415 -67.30 -7.54 -46.16
CA ILE A 415 -65.96 -8.13 -46.41
C ILE A 415 -65.69 -8.39 -47.92
N ASP A 416 -64.43 -8.22 -48.35
CA ASP A 416 -63.80 -8.87 -49.53
C ASP A 416 -62.28 -9.06 -49.26
N SER A 417 -61.55 -9.85 -50.07
CA SER A 417 -60.30 -10.55 -49.69
C SER A 417 -58.96 -9.97 -50.22
N SER A 418 -57.86 -10.06 -49.45
CA SER A 418 -56.47 -9.75 -49.89
C SER A 418 -55.37 -10.58 -49.15
N GLN A 419 -54.17 -10.76 -49.73
CA GLN A 419 -53.11 -11.66 -49.18
C GLN A 419 -51.67 -11.11 -49.28
N ILE A 420 -50.81 -11.48 -48.31
CA ILE A 420 -49.40 -11.05 -48.15
C ILE A 420 -48.51 -12.23 -47.66
N THR A 421 -47.23 -12.25 -48.02
CA THR A 421 -46.24 -13.27 -47.58
C THR A 421 -44.97 -12.64 -46.97
N ILE A 422 -44.51 -13.20 -45.85
CA ILE A 422 -43.36 -12.77 -45.03
C ILE A 422 -42.30 -13.88 -44.95
N THR A 423 -41.04 -13.50 -44.72
CA THR A 423 -39.87 -14.39 -44.58
C THR A 423 -39.20 -14.24 -43.21
N LEU A 424 -38.79 -15.34 -42.59
CA LEU A 424 -38.07 -15.41 -41.32
C LEU A 424 -36.71 -16.08 -41.55
N THR A 425 -35.68 -15.70 -40.81
CA THR A 425 -34.33 -16.30 -40.91
C THR A 425 -33.61 -16.19 -39.57
N GLY A 426 -33.03 -17.29 -39.10
CA GLY A 426 -32.54 -17.41 -37.72
C GLY A 426 -31.11 -16.94 -37.44
N ALA A 427 -30.71 -16.95 -36.16
CA ALA A 427 -29.45 -16.42 -35.65
C ALA A 427 -28.76 -17.25 -34.54
N VAL A 428 -29.30 -17.37 -33.32
CA VAL A 428 -28.60 -17.93 -32.14
C VAL A 428 -29.54 -18.76 -31.26
N ASN A 429 -29.28 -20.06 -31.16
CA ASN A 429 -30.18 -21.00 -30.48
C ASN A 429 -29.64 -21.32 -29.06
N ASN A 430 -30.26 -20.74 -28.02
CA ASN A 430 -29.78 -20.78 -26.64
C ASN A 430 -30.76 -21.41 -25.62
N PHE A 431 -30.32 -21.50 -24.35
CA PHE A 431 -30.75 -22.59 -23.45
C PHE A 431 -31.24 -22.12 -22.07
N VAL A 432 -32.47 -22.49 -21.71
CA VAL A 432 -33.08 -22.22 -20.39
C VAL A 432 -33.23 -23.50 -19.58
N VAL A 433 -32.66 -23.52 -18.38
CA VAL A 433 -32.77 -24.60 -17.39
C VAL A 433 -33.77 -24.19 -16.30
N ASP A 434 -34.89 -24.90 -16.20
CA ASP A 434 -36.00 -24.53 -15.31
C ASP A 434 -36.02 -25.41 -14.06
N THR A 435 -35.79 -24.81 -12.90
CA THR A 435 -35.57 -25.54 -11.64
C THR A 435 -36.89 -25.89 -10.95
N VAL A 436 -37.60 -26.86 -11.55
CA VAL A 436 -38.85 -27.48 -11.02
C VAL A 436 -38.68 -28.93 -10.57
N ALA A 437 -37.44 -29.40 -10.43
CA ALA A 437 -37.06 -30.74 -9.94
C ALA A 437 -37.69 -31.92 -10.70
N ASP A 438 -37.46 -31.98 -12.03
CA ASP A 438 -37.98 -33.04 -12.89
C ASP A 438 -37.55 -34.45 -12.43
N THR A 439 -38.55 -35.26 -12.13
CA THR A 439 -38.45 -36.68 -11.79
C THR A 439 -39.62 -37.49 -12.37
N VAL A 440 -40.36 -36.96 -13.36
CA VAL A 440 -41.79 -37.28 -13.54
C VAL A 440 -42.11 -38.19 -14.73
N ASP A 441 -42.45 -37.60 -15.88
CA ASP A 441 -42.83 -38.26 -17.15
C ASP A 441 -42.68 -37.19 -18.28
N PRO A 442 -41.48 -36.58 -18.41
CA PRO A 442 -41.30 -35.23 -18.98
C PRO A 442 -41.68 -35.13 -20.45
N THR A 443 -42.48 -34.11 -20.77
CA THR A 443 -43.17 -33.95 -22.06
C THR A 443 -43.49 -32.50 -22.44
N ASP A 444 -42.92 -31.50 -21.75
CA ASP A 444 -43.40 -30.12 -21.68
C ASP A 444 -42.41 -29.01 -22.10
N GLY A 445 -41.24 -29.37 -22.67
CA GLY A 445 -40.46 -28.45 -23.51
C GLY A 445 -39.44 -27.56 -22.80
N LYS A 446 -38.66 -28.10 -21.86
CA LYS A 446 -37.51 -27.43 -21.23
C LYS A 446 -36.29 -28.36 -21.18
N THR A 447 -35.07 -27.83 -21.05
CA THR A 447 -33.81 -28.60 -21.11
C THR A 447 -33.15 -28.76 -19.73
N SER A 448 -32.37 -29.83 -19.53
CA SER A 448 -31.60 -30.07 -18.29
C SER A 448 -30.24 -29.36 -18.37
N LEU A 449 -29.57 -29.05 -17.25
CA LEU A 449 -28.20 -28.48 -17.29
C LEU A 449 -27.24 -29.37 -18.12
N ARG A 450 -27.45 -30.68 -18.07
CA ARG A 450 -26.64 -31.65 -18.81
C ARG A 450 -26.94 -31.65 -20.31
N GLU A 451 -28.22 -31.59 -20.70
CA GLU A 451 -28.64 -31.43 -22.09
C GLU A 451 -28.21 -30.06 -22.64
N ALA A 452 -28.43 -28.96 -21.92
CA ALA A 452 -28.03 -27.61 -22.31
C ALA A 452 -26.53 -27.50 -22.63
N ILE A 453 -25.66 -28.13 -21.83
CA ILE A 453 -24.21 -28.20 -22.13
C ILE A 453 -23.95 -29.05 -23.39
N ILE A 454 -24.70 -30.13 -23.64
CA ILE A 454 -24.58 -30.95 -24.85
C ILE A 454 -25.06 -30.19 -26.11
N GLU A 455 -26.15 -29.45 -25.99
CA GLU A 455 -26.76 -28.66 -27.06
C GLU A 455 -25.86 -27.46 -27.42
N SER A 456 -25.37 -26.72 -26.42
CA SER A 456 -24.34 -25.69 -26.60
C SER A 456 -23.07 -26.23 -27.27
N ASN A 457 -22.62 -27.44 -26.89
CA ASN A 457 -21.49 -28.11 -27.53
C ASN A 457 -21.73 -28.47 -29.01
N ALA A 458 -22.99 -28.56 -29.47
CA ALA A 458 -23.36 -28.94 -30.83
C ALA A 458 -23.41 -27.77 -31.84
N VAL A 459 -23.36 -26.51 -31.36
CA VAL A 459 -23.24 -25.28 -32.17
C VAL A 459 -21.94 -25.27 -33.00
N ALA A 460 -21.82 -24.44 -34.05
CA ALA A 460 -20.84 -24.67 -35.13
C ALA A 460 -19.51 -23.90 -35.01
N ASN A 461 -19.52 -22.67 -34.49
CA ASN A 461 -18.63 -21.53 -34.81
C ASN A 461 -19.05 -20.83 -36.11
N ASP A 462 -19.64 -19.66 -35.94
CA ASP A 462 -20.67 -19.12 -36.82
C ASP A 462 -20.74 -17.60 -36.64
N GLY A 463 -20.95 -17.13 -35.40
CA GLY A 463 -20.86 -15.70 -35.06
C GLY A 463 -20.91 -15.33 -33.57
N SER A 464 -21.35 -16.20 -32.67
CA SER A 464 -21.68 -15.86 -31.28
C SER A 464 -21.16 -16.88 -30.24
N PRO A 465 -21.11 -16.51 -28.94
CA PRO A 465 -21.15 -17.48 -27.84
C PRO A 465 -22.58 -17.97 -27.59
N ASN A 466 -22.73 -18.97 -26.72
CA ASN A 466 -24.03 -19.47 -26.24
C ASN A 466 -24.35 -18.99 -24.82
N ALA A 467 -25.60 -19.13 -24.37
CA ALA A 467 -26.05 -18.82 -23.02
C ALA A 467 -26.84 -20.00 -22.41
N ILE A 468 -26.55 -20.32 -21.14
CA ILE A 468 -27.30 -21.25 -20.29
C ILE A 468 -27.79 -20.46 -19.07
N GLN A 469 -29.09 -20.25 -18.96
CA GLN A 469 -29.69 -19.46 -17.89
C GLN A 469 -30.59 -20.33 -17.00
N PHE A 470 -30.49 -20.18 -15.68
CA PHE A 470 -31.40 -20.84 -14.74
C PHE A 470 -32.64 -19.96 -14.48
N LEU A 471 -33.85 -20.53 -14.61
CA LEU A 471 -35.12 -19.80 -14.47
C LEU A 471 -36.04 -20.43 -13.42
N LEU A 472 -36.67 -19.60 -12.58
CA LEU A 472 -37.69 -20.00 -11.61
C LEU A 472 -39.12 -19.90 -12.16
N SER A 473 -39.76 -21.04 -12.40
CA SER A 473 -41.23 -21.12 -12.52
C SER A 473 -41.91 -20.99 -11.14
N PHE A 474 -41.88 -19.78 -10.53
CA PHE A 474 -42.42 -19.48 -9.19
C PHE A 474 -43.82 -20.08 -8.94
N ARG A 475 -43.97 -20.84 -7.85
CA ARG A 475 -45.26 -21.45 -7.45
C ARG A 475 -45.56 -21.25 -5.95
N GLU A 476 -46.28 -20.16 -5.65
CA GLU A 476 -47.08 -19.97 -4.42
C GLU A 476 -46.44 -20.34 -3.04
N ARG A 477 -45.46 -19.55 -2.55
CA ARG A 477 -45.45 -19.04 -1.14
C ARG A 477 -44.25 -18.18 -0.76
N ASN A 478 -44.51 -17.22 0.12
CA ASN A 478 -43.54 -16.33 0.78
C ASN A 478 -42.81 -17.02 1.96
N GLU A 479 -42.18 -18.19 1.75
CA GLU A 479 -41.52 -18.95 2.84
C GLU A 479 -40.10 -19.47 2.51
N PHE A 480 -39.48 -19.10 1.38
CA PHE A 480 -38.15 -19.62 1.00
C PHE A 480 -37.05 -18.57 0.97
N THR A 481 -36.10 -18.74 1.88
CA THR A 481 -34.70 -18.30 1.80
C THR A 481 -33.85 -19.53 2.16
N GLU A 482 -33.99 -20.56 1.31
CA GLU A 482 -33.32 -21.86 1.36
C GLU A 482 -32.83 -22.11 -0.07
N ASP A 483 -31.56 -22.48 -0.27
CA ASP A 483 -30.91 -22.50 -1.59
C ASP A 483 -31.53 -23.50 -2.58
N TYR A 484 -31.37 -23.23 -3.88
CA TYR A 484 -31.86 -24.08 -4.96
C TYR A 484 -30.81 -25.14 -5.34
N GLU A 485 -30.84 -26.28 -4.66
CA GLU A 485 -29.91 -27.41 -4.91
C GLU A 485 -30.24 -28.24 -6.16
N ILE A 486 -29.26 -28.34 -7.06
CA ILE A 486 -29.20 -29.23 -8.21
C ILE A 486 -28.30 -30.42 -7.86
N LEU A 487 -28.91 -31.48 -7.34
CA LEU A 487 -28.24 -32.74 -7.00
C LEU A 487 -27.88 -33.53 -8.28
N LEU A 488 -26.59 -33.75 -8.52
CA LEU A 488 -26.13 -34.44 -9.73
C LEU A 488 -26.19 -35.97 -9.59
N GLN A 489 -26.99 -36.62 -10.45
CA GLN A 489 -27.06 -38.08 -10.56
C GLN A 489 -25.95 -38.68 -11.45
N GLU A 490 -25.43 -37.90 -12.40
CA GLU A 490 -24.31 -38.22 -13.28
C GLU A 490 -23.42 -36.99 -13.47
N ALA A 491 -22.16 -37.20 -13.84
CA ALA A 491 -21.21 -36.11 -14.09
C ALA A 491 -21.67 -35.22 -15.27
N LEU A 492 -21.41 -33.92 -15.14
CA LEU A 492 -21.65 -32.94 -16.21
C LEU A 492 -20.74 -33.19 -17.42
N PRO A 493 -21.16 -32.83 -18.65
CA PRO A 493 -20.30 -32.90 -19.82
C PRO A 493 -19.23 -31.80 -19.76
N THR A 494 -18.09 -32.00 -20.42
CA THR A 494 -17.12 -30.91 -20.60
C THR A 494 -17.70 -29.86 -21.55
N ILE A 495 -17.61 -28.59 -21.17
CA ILE A 495 -17.88 -27.45 -22.05
C ILE A 495 -16.73 -27.35 -23.06
N THR A 496 -17.04 -27.44 -24.35
CA THR A 496 -16.10 -27.43 -25.49
C THR A 496 -16.48 -26.39 -26.56
N ARG A 497 -17.41 -25.50 -26.24
CA ARG A 497 -17.81 -24.31 -27.00
C ARG A 497 -17.94 -23.10 -26.06
N PRO A 498 -17.80 -21.85 -26.57
CA PRO A 498 -18.03 -20.66 -25.76
C PRO A 498 -19.45 -20.63 -25.21
N VAL A 499 -19.58 -20.43 -23.90
CA VAL A 499 -20.88 -20.41 -23.23
C VAL A 499 -20.83 -19.57 -21.96
N THR A 500 -21.88 -18.78 -21.74
CA THR A 500 -22.14 -18.01 -20.53
C THR A 500 -23.19 -18.75 -19.70
N VAL A 501 -22.81 -19.22 -18.50
CA VAL A 501 -23.71 -19.91 -17.55
C VAL A 501 -24.04 -18.97 -16.41
N VAL A 502 -25.33 -18.64 -16.21
CA VAL A 502 -25.76 -17.62 -15.24
C VAL A 502 -26.93 -18.12 -14.39
N GLY A 503 -26.76 -18.09 -13.07
CA GLY A 503 -27.88 -18.21 -12.12
C GLY A 503 -28.66 -16.90 -12.00
N TYR A 504 -29.96 -16.93 -12.33
CA TYR A 504 -30.87 -15.81 -12.06
C TYR A 504 -31.80 -16.14 -10.89
N LEU A 505 -31.82 -15.26 -9.90
CA LEU A 505 -32.68 -15.31 -8.72
C LEU A 505 -33.03 -13.89 -8.27
N SER A 506 -34.14 -13.73 -7.54
CA SER A 506 -34.50 -12.47 -6.86
C SER A 506 -34.74 -12.61 -5.36
N LEU A 507 -34.73 -13.84 -4.82
CA LEU A 507 -35.11 -14.14 -3.43
C LEU A 507 -34.06 -14.98 -2.69
N ARG A 508 -32.91 -14.36 -2.43
CA ARG A 508 -32.07 -14.60 -1.23
C ARG A 508 -31.76 -16.08 -0.93
N GLY A 509 -31.07 -16.68 -1.89
CA GLY A 509 -30.38 -17.98 -1.89
C GLY A 509 -29.51 -18.06 -3.16
N ASP A 510 -28.78 -19.14 -3.35
CA ASP A 510 -27.94 -19.40 -4.54
C ASP A 510 -28.50 -20.54 -5.42
N ILE A 511 -28.02 -20.64 -6.66
CA ILE A 511 -28.16 -21.84 -7.50
C ILE A 511 -26.99 -22.77 -7.16
N VAL A 512 -27.24 -23.81 -6.38
CA VAL A 512 -26.22 -24.73 -5.89
C VAL A 512 -26.11 -25.95 -6.81
N ILE A 513 -24.95 -26.17 -7.40
CA ILE A 513 -24.60 -27.41 -8.11
C ILE A 513 -23.86 -28.32 -7.12
N ASP A 514 -24.52 -29.40 -6.68
CA ASP A 514 -24.01 -30.27 -5.62
C ASP A 514 -23.66 -31.68 -6.13
N GLY A 515 -22.42 -32.10 -5.85
CA GLY A 515 -21.84 -33.37 -6.27
C GLY A 515 -22.03 -34.57 -5.31
N SER A 516 -22.68 -34.39 -4.15
CA SER A 516 -22.69 -35.37 -3.05
C SER A 516 -23.32 -36.73 -3.40
N ASP A 517 -24.30 -36.77 -4.31
CA ASP A 517 -24.99 -37.98 -4.76
C ASP A 517 -24.28 -38.70 -5.93
N LEU A 518 -23.10 -38.24 -6.37
CA LEU A 518 -22.30 -38.85 -7.44
C LEU A 518 -21.69 -40.20 -7.01
N THR A 519 -22.50 -41.26 -7.05
CA THR A 519 -22.11 -42.65 -6.68
C THR A 519 -21.09 -43.34 -7.62
N GLY A 520 -20.38 -42.58 -8.46
CA GLY A 520 -19.30 -43.03 -9.34
C GLY A 520 -18.32 -41.88 -9.65
N PRO A 521 -17.12 -42.17 -10.18
CA PRO A 521 -16.05 -41.18 -10.35
C PRO A 521 -16.37 -40.17 -11.47
N GLY A 522 -17.02 -39.08 -11.09
CA GLY A 522 -17.21 -37.86 -11.86
C GLY A 522 -16.38 -36.73 -11.27
N ASP A 523 -15.04 -36.89 -11.28
CA ASP A 523 -14.16 -36.24 -10.31
C ASP A 523 -14.45 -34.74 -10.05
N ASP A 524 -14.50 -33.90 -11.09
CA ASP A 524 -14.55 -32.44 -11.00
C ASP A 524 -15.92 -31.91 -11.46
N GLY A 525 -16.39 -30.81 -10.87
CA GLY A 525 -17.75 -30.28 -11.05
C GLY A 525 -18.04 -29.69 -12.43
N ILE A 526 -17.64 -28.43 -12.66
CA ILE A 526 -17.71 -27.81 -13.99
C ILE A 526 -16.36 -27.97 -14.68
N ARG A 527 -16.33 -28.59 -15.87
CA ARG A 527 -15.12 -28.73 -16.68
C ARG A 527 -15.22 -27.96 -17.99
N VAL A 528 -14.20 -27.16 -18.30
CA VAL A 528 -14.11 -26.32 -19.49
C VAL A 528 -12.87 -26.62 -20.31
N ARG A 529 -13.04 -26.69 -21.64
CA ARG A 529 -12.01 -26.76 -22.69
C ARG A 529 -12.36 -25.88 -23.90
N SER A 530 -12.92 -24.70 -23.62
CA SER A 530 -13.23 -23.69 -24.62
C SER A 530 -12.76 -22.34 -24.12
N ASP A 531 -12.35 -21.51 -25.07
CA ASP A 531 -12.18 -20.08 -24.85
C ASP A 531 -13.54 -19.41 -24.64
N ASP A 532 -13.52 -18.18 -24.10
CA ASP A 532 -14.66 -17.26 -23.99
C ASP A 532 -15.87 -17.86 -23.20
N VAL A 533 -15.56 -18.60 -22.12
CA VAL A 533 -16.57 -19.21 -21.23
C VAL A 533 -16.76 -18.37 -19.98
N GLN A 534 -18.02 -18.08 -19.63
CA GLN A 534 -18.36 -17.30 -18.46
C GLN A 534 -19.21 -18.11 -17.48
N LEU A 535 -18.95 -17.97 -16.18
CA LEU A 535 -19.70 -18.59 -15.09
C LEU A 535 -20.07 -17.49 -14.09
N ARG A 536 -21.36 -17.24 -13.85
CA ARG A 536 -21.82 -16.19 -12.95
C ARG A 536 -22.94 -16.65 -12.02
N ARG A 537 -22.89 -16.25 -10.74
CA ARG A 537 -23.95 -16.50 -9.73
C ARG A 537 -24.30 -17.98 -9.59
N LEU A 538 -23.31 -18.76 -9.15
CA LEU A 538 -23.46 -20.20 -8.90
C LEU A 538 -22.69 -20.60 -7.65
N SER A 539 -23.27 -21.47 -6.86
CA SER A 539 -22.56 -22.26 -5.86
C SER A 539 -22.17 -23.63 -6.44
N VAL A 540 -20.94 -24.10 -6.18
CA VAL A 540 -20.40 -25.37 -6.70
C VAL A 540 -19.70 -26.11 -5.57
N ARG A 541 -20.36 -27.16 -5.04
CA ARG A 541 -19.88 -27.87 -3.85
C ARG A 541 -19.99 -29.40 -3.87
N ASN A 542 -19.29 -30.02 -2.92
CA ASN A 542 -19.31 -31.47 -2.65
C ASN A 542 -18.78 -32.38 -3.79
N PHE A 543 -17.79 -31.92 -4.58
CA PHE A 543 -17.15 -32.75 -5.61
C PHE A 543 -15.92 -33.52 -5.11
N SER A 544 -15.74 -34.74 -5.61
CA SER A 544 -14.59 -35.63 -5.31
C SER A 544 -13.23 -35.22 -5.95
N GLY A 545 -13.18 -34.01 -6.50
CA GLY A 545 -12.14 -33.48 -7.36
C GLY A 545 -12.10 -31.96 -7.24
N ASP A 546 -11.80 -31.25 -8.32
CA ASP A 546 -11.85 -29.78 -8.32
C ASP A 546 -13.30 -29.30 -8.51
N GLY A 547 -13.70 -28.21 -7.84
CA GLY A 547 -15.06 -27.65 -8.01
C GLY A 547 -15.30 -27.14 -9.43
N VAL A 548 -14.40 -26.28 -9.92
CA VAL A 548 -14.38 -25.76 -11.29
C VAL A 548 -12.99 -25.98 -11.90
N GLN A 549 -12.92 -26.52 -13.12
CA GLN A 549 -11.66 -26.84 -13.80
C GLN A 549 -11.66 -26.33 -15.25
N PHE A 550 -10.68 -25.48 -15.57
CA PHE A 550 -10.39 -24.99 -16.92
C PHE A 550 -9.13 -25.67 -17.45
N GLN A 551 -9.15 -26.09 -18.72
CA GLN A 551 -8.00 -26.73 -19.36
C GLN A 551 -7.87 -26.30 -20.84
N ASP A 552 -6.69 -25.86 -21.25
CA ASP A 552 -6.37 -25.45 -22.63
C ASP A 552 -7.37 -24.39 -23.17
N SER A 553 -7.59 -23.32 -22.40
CA SER A 553 -8.64 -22.30 -22.63
C SER A 553 -8.14 -20.86 -22.41
N ALA A 554 -8.81 -19.85 -22.97
CA ALA A 554 -8.54 -18.44 -22.71
C ALA A 554 -9.81 -17.61 -22.42
N ASN A 555 -9.64 -16.39 -21.90
CA ASN A 555 -10.70 -15.41 -21.69
C ASN A 555 -11.88 -15.89 -20.81
N ALA A 556 -11.65 -16.80 -19.86
CA ALA A 556 -12.71 -17.24 -18.97
C ALA A 556 -13.09 -16.14 -17.96
N VAL A 557 -14.37 -15.98 -17.65
CA VAL A 557 -14.84 -14.99 -16.66
C VAL A 557 -15.68 -15.69 -15.59
N LEU A 558 -15.17 -15.75 -14.38
CA LEU A 558 -15.84 -16.30 -13.21
C LEU A 558 -16.22 -15.13 -12.29
N HIS A 559 -17.50 -14.92 -12.02
CA HIS A 559 -17.97 -13.76 -11.25
C HIS A 559 -19.06 -14.17 -10.25
N THR A 560 -18.93 -13.77 -8.99
CA THR A 560 -19.94 -14.11 -7.95
C THR A 560 -20.17 -15.62 -7.87
N LEU A 561 -19.09 -16.39 -7.68
CA LEU A 561 -19.19 -17.83 -7.42
C LEU A 561 -18.98 -18.14 -5.93
N ASN A 562 -19.65 -19.16 -5.42
CA ASN A 562 -19.32 -19.80 -4.15
C ASN A 562 -18.76 -21.20 -4.45
N VAL A 563 -17.51 -21.50 -4.10
CA VAL A 563 -16.87 -22.77 -4.46
C VAL A 563 -16.28 -23.44 -3.23
N SER A 564 -16.95 -24.51 -2.76
CA SER A 564 -16.71 -25.04 -1.42
C SER A 564 -16.85 -26.56 -1.26
N GLU A 565 -16.31 -27.09 -0.15
CA GLU A 565 -16.43 -28.50 0.26
C GLU A 565 -15.92 -29.55 -0.76
N ASN A 566 -15.02 -29.17 -1.68
CA ASN A 566 -14.48 -30.08 -2.70
C ASN A 566 -13.23 -30.84 -2.20
N ASP A 567 -13.06 -32.11 -2.60
CA ASP A 567 -11.93 -32.99 -2.19
C ASP A 567 -10.56 -32.58 -2.81
N ARG A 568 -10.53 -31.66 -3.78
CA ARG A 568 -9.31 -31.03 -4.30
C ARG A 568 -9.44 -29.50 -4.26
N ASN A 569 -9.10 -28.80 -5.34
CA ASN A 569 -9.10 -27.34 -5.34
C ASN A 569 -10.52 -26.79 -5.51
N GLY A 570 -10.76 -25.54 -5.10
CA GLY A 570 -12.00 -24.86 -5.49
C GLY A 570 -12.01 -24.62 -7.00
N ILE A 571 -11.08 -23.80 -7.48
CA ILE A 571 -10.90 -23.48 -8.90
C ILE A 571 -9.51 -23.93 -9.36
N PHE A 572 -9.44 -24.67 -10.48
CA PHE A 572 -8.19 -25.17 -11.05
C PHE A 572 -8.03 -24.80 -12.53
N PHE A 573 -7.00 -24.02 -12.83
CA PHE A 573 -6.62 -23.61 -14.18
C PHE A 573 -5.43 -24.44 -14.70
N VAL A 574 -5.56 -24.97 -15.92
CA VAL A 574 -4.53 -25.79 -16.59
C VAL A 574 -4.25 -25.25 -17.98
N ASP A 575 -3.07 -24.67 -18.18
CA ASP A 575 -2.66 -24.07 -19.45
C ASP A 575 -3.67 -23.01 -19.95
N THR A 576 -4.21 -22.22 -19.00
CA THR A 576 -5.23 -21.18 -19.22
C THR A 576 -4.61 -19.77 -19.24
N SER A 577 -5.11 -18.89 -20.11
CA SER A 577 -4.68 -17.48 -20.15
C SER A 577 -5.80 -16.44 -20.14
N ASP A 578 -5.41 -15.19 -19.86
CA ASP A 578 -6.25 -13.98 -19.99
C ASP A 578 -7.63 -14.09 -19.28
N SER A 579 -7.73 -14.92 -18.24
CA SER A 579 -8.98 -15.24 -17.53
C SER A 579 -9.11 -14.50 -16.20
N LEU A 580 -10.34 -14.20 -15.81
CA LEU A 580 -10.70 -13.41 -14.63
C LEU A 580 -11.48 -14.27 -13.61
N VAL A 581 -11.12 -14.18 -12.33
CA VAL A 581 -11.98 -14.57 -11.21
C VAL A 581 -12.23 -13.35 -10.33
N ALA A 582 -13.48 -12.91 -10.27
CA ALA A 582 -13.91 -11.72 -9.57
C ALA A 582 -15.00 -12.03 -8.54
N ASN A 583 -15.04 -11.27 -7.43
CA ASN A 583 -16.18 -11.20 -6.51
C ASN A 583 -16.65 -12.57 -5.97
N SER A 584 -15.76 -13.56 -5.84
CA SER A 584 -16.10 -14.95 -5.52
C SER A 584 -15.63 -15.40 -4.13
N ILE A 585 -16.40 -16.27 -3.49
CA ILE A 585 -16.10 -16.88 -2.18
C ILE A 585 -15.59 -18.30 -2.40
N ILE A 586 -14.41 -18.63 -1.85
CA ILE A 586 -13.73 -19.91 -2.11
C ILE A 586 -13.16 -20.47 -0.80
N HIS A 587 -13.83 -21.45 -0.22
CA HIS A 587 -13.56 -21.93 1.14
C HIS A 587 -13.78 -23.45 1.30
N ALA A 588 -13.37 -24.03 2.42
CA ALA A 588 -13.61 -25.43 2.78
C ALA A 588 -13.11 -26.53 1.80
N ASN A 589 -12.39 -26.19 0.73
CA ASN A 589 -11.85 -27.15 -0.23
C ASN A 589 -10.63 -27.87 0.36
N ALA A 590 -10.49 -29.19 0.23
CA ALA A 590 -9.38 -29.96 0.81
C ALA A 590 -8.00 -29.68 0.14
N GLY A 591 -8.01 -29.10 -1.05
CA GLY A 591 -6.87 -28.57 -1.78
C GLY A 591 -6.66 -27.08 -1.53
N SER A 592 -6.29 -26.35 -2.58
CA SER A 592 -6.14 -24.88 -2.57
C SER A 592 -7.47 -24.22 -2.90
N GLY A 593 -7.66 -22.94 -2.55
CA GLY A 593 -8.80 -22.18 -3.07
C GLY A 593 -8.73 -22.07 -4.59
N ILE A 594 -7.68 -21.42 -5.09
CA ILE A 594 -7.35 -21.32 -6.52
C ILE A 594 -5.98 -21.96 -6.79
N GLU A 595 -5.86 -22.78 -7.83
CA GLU A 595 -4.58 -23.28 -8.34
C GLU A 595 -4.45 -22.99 -9.85
N VAL A 596 -3.31 -22.45 -10.27
CA VAL A 596 -2.95 -22.24 -11.70
C VAL A 596 -1.71 -23.07 -12.02
N ARG A 597 -1.79 -23.88 -13.09
CA ARG A 597 -0.71 -24.76 -13.55
C ARG A 597 -0.64 -24.74 -15.09
N GLY A 598 0.54 -24.97 -15.64
CA GLY A 598 0.72 -25.10 -17.09
C GLY A 598 2.19 -25.08 -17.49
N ASP A 599 2.48 -24.97 -18.77
CA ASP A 599 3.75 -24.44 -19.25
C ASP A 599 3.88 -22.98 -18.80
N ALA A 600 4.96 -22.68 -18.09
CA ALA A 600 5.21 -21.37 -17.50
C ALA A 600 5.34 -20.24 -18.54
N THR A 601 5.39 -20.57 -19.83
CA THR A 601 5.42 -19.62 -20.96
C THR A 601 4.09 -19.45 -21.71
N THR A 602 3.04 -20.26 -21.42
CA THR A 602 1.75 -20.19 -22.15
C THR A 602 0.49 -20.16 -21.29
N GLY A 603 0.51 -20.58 -20.02
CA GLY A 603 -0.67 -20.56 -19.12
C GLY A 603 -0.73 -19.38 -18.17
N GLY A 604 -0.52 -18.15 -18.65
CA GLY A 604 -0.32 -16.95 -17.83
C GLY A 604 -1.36 -15.84 -18.05
N ASP A 605 -1.10 -14.64 -17.55
CA ASP A 605 -1.95 -13.44 -17.75
C ASP A 605 -3.34 -13.46 -17.06
N ASN A 606 -3.62 -14.41 -16.15
CA ASN A 606 -4.89 -14.47 -15.42
C ASN A 606 -4.97 -13.45 -14.26
N GLU A 607 -6.18 -12.95 -13.95
CA GLU A 607 -6.45 -11.91 -12.97
C GLU A 607 -7.42 -12.42 -11.88
N PHE A 608 -7.12 -12.14 -10.60
CA PHE A 608 -7.90 -12.58 -9.44
C PHE A 608 -8.21 -11.38 -8.53
N GLU A 609 -9.45 -10.88 -8.56
CA GLU A 609 -9.86 -9.62 -7.89
C GLU A 609 -11.06 -9.77 -6.94
N PHE A 610 -11.10 -8.97 -5.86
CA PHE A 610 -12.24 -8.88 -4.93
C PHE A 610 -12.75 -10.23 -4.36
N ASN A 611 -11.89 -11.25 -4.29
CA ASN A 611 -12.28 -12.58 -3.84
C ASN A 611 -12.12 -12.75 -2.32
N LEU A 612 -12.97 -13.58 -1.70
CA LEU A 612 -12.83 -14.03 -0.32
C LEU A 612 -12.37 -15.48 -0.30
N ILE A 613 -11.10 -15.73 0.06
CA ILE A 613 -10.46 -17.04 -0.07
C ILE A 613 -10.00 -17.56 1.28
N GLY A 614 -10.77 -18.51 1.84
CA GLY A 614 -10.51 -19.17 3.11
C GLY A 614 -11.60 -18.92 4.16
N VAL A 615 -11.34 -18.15 5.22
CA VAL A 615 -12.29 -17.95 6.34
C VAL A 615 -12.28 -16.51 6.84
N GLU A 616 -13.44 -16.01 7.28
CA GLU A 616 -13.58 -14.80 8.10
C GLU A 616 -14.40 -15.07 9.38
N PRO A 617 -13.97 -14.61 10.58
CA PRO A 617 -14.75 -14.71 11.79
C PRO A 617 -15.75 -13.55 11.90
N VAL A 618 -16.98 -13.91 12.26
CA VAL A 618 -18.09 -13.00 12.57
C VAL A 618 -17.71 -11.82 13.46
N LEU A 619 -17.99 -10.59 13.01
CA LEU A 619 -18.54 -9.53 13.87
C LEU A 619 -19.29 -8.45 13.04
N ALA A 620 -20.59 -8.66 12.84
CA ALA A 620 -21.67 -7.65 12.91
C ALA A 620 -21.53 -6.25 12.23
N SER A 621 -20.61 -6.06 11.29
CA SER A 621 -20.61 -4.96 10.31
C SER A 621 -19.48 -5.17 9.30
N ILE A 622 -19.67 -6.08 8.34
CA ILE A 622 -19.10 -5.84 7.01
C ILE A 622 -19.74 -4.52 6.55
N PRO A 623 -18.98 -3.50 6.09
CA PRO A 623 -19.57 -2.39 5.36
C PRO A 623 -20.07 -2.96 4.04
N VAL A 624 -21.33 -3.41 4.04
CA VAL A 624 -21.93 -4.12 2.90
C VAL A 624 -21.75 -3.28 1.62
N ALA A 625 -21.89 -1.96 1.71
CA ALA A 625 -21.59 -0.99 0.63
C ALA A 625 -20.35 -1.32 -0.22
N ALA A 626 -19.17 -1.52 0.40
CA ALA A 626 -17.90 -1.77 -0.31
C ALA A 626 -17.85 -3.12 -1.05
N PHE A 627 -18.85 -3.99 -0.82
CA PHE A 627 -19.08 -5.28 -1.47
C PHE A 627 -20.48 -5.38 -2.10
N ASN A 628 -21.23 -4.28 -2.27
CA ASN A 628 -22.65 -4.35 -2.65
C ASN A 628 -23.07 -3.39 -3.77
N GLU A 629 -22.34 -2.30 -4.02
CA GLU A 629 -22.74 -1.34 -5.06
C GLU A 629 -22.58 -1.88 -6.50
N ASN A 630 -21.78 -2.93 -6.71
CA ASN A 630 -21.65 -3.65 -7.98
C ASN A 630 -22.34 -5.04 -7.98
N PHE A 631 -23.19 -5.35 -6.99
CA PHE A 631 -23.88 -6.66 -6.92
C PHE A 631 -25.33 -6.61 -7.41
N ASP A 632 -25.59 -7.38 -8.48
CA ASP A 632 -26.80 -8.18 -8.59
C ASP A 632 -26.38 -9.67 -8.47
N GLY A 633 -27.22 -10.48 -7.82
CA GLY A 633 -26.83 -11.70 -7.08
C GLY A 633 -27.00 -11.48 -5.56
N PRO A 634 -27.87 -12.22 -4.85
CA PRO A 634 -28.36 -11.83 -3.53
C PRO A 634 -27.41 -12.22 -2.37
N THR A 635 -26.39 -11.39 -2.13
CA THR A 635 -25.25 -11.63 -1.22
C THR A 635 -25.57 -12.00 0.22
N GLU A 636 -26.71 -11.60 0.79
CA GLU A 636 -27.05 -11.96 2.18
C GLU A 636 -27.06 -13.48 2.44
N GLY A 637 -27.37 -14.31 1.44
CA GLY A 637 -27.25 -15.77 1.54
C GLY A 637 -25.79 -16.25 1.55
N MET A 638 -25.01 -15.82 0.55
CA MET A 638 -23.60 -16.20 0.38
C MET A 638 -22.73 -15.74 1.56
N ILE A 639 -23.04 -14.59 2.16
CA ILE A 639 -22.35 -14.06 3.36
C ILE A 639 -22.75 -14.85 4.62
N ALA A 640 -23.98 -15.37 4.71
CA ALA A 640 -24.44 -16.16 5.87
C ALA A 640 -23.81 -17.56 5.96
N GLU A 641 -23.47 -18.19 4.82
CA GLU A 641 -22.64 -19.42 4.83
C GLU A 641 -21.21 -19.12 5.33
N PHE A 642 -20.67 -17.93 5.03
CA PHE A 642 -19.31 -17.56 5.38
C PHE A 642 -19.06 -17.39 6.90
N GLU A 643 -20.10 -17.07 7.70
CA GLU A 643 -20.04 -17.13 9.19
C GLU A 643 -19.55 -18.50 9.71
N GLN A 644 -19.74 -19.56 8.92
CA GLN A 644 -19.54 -20.96 9.30
C GLN A 644 -18.37 -21.63 8.54
N ALA A 645 -17.64 -20.87 7.71
CA ALA A 645 -16.69 -21.41 6.74
C ALA A 645 -15.53 -22.20 7.39
N SER A 646 -15.32 -23.43 6.89
CA SER A 646 -14.07 -24.17 7.11
C SER A 646 -12.96 -23.65 6.18
N PRO A 647 -11.67 -23.74 6.56
CA PRO A 647 -10.57 -23.25 5.74
C PRO A 647 -10.22 -24.19 4.58
N ASN A 648 -9.66 -23.64 3.50
CA ASN A 648 -9.05 -24.47 2.45
C ASN A 648 -7.85 -25.25 3.01
N GLY A 649 -7.75 -26.54 2.68
CA GLY A 649 -6.79 -27.50 3.22
C GLY A 649 -5.34 -27.30 2.79
N ARG A 650 -5.08 -26.36 1.87
CA ARG A 650 -3.76 -25.94 1.42
C ARG A 650 -3.64 -24.43 1.35
N TYR A 651 -3.42 -23.89 0.15
CA TYR A 651 -3.14 -22.49 -0.11
C TYR A 651 -4.44 -21.72 -0.36
N GLY A 652 -4.45 -20.41 -0.16
CA GLY A 652 -5.51 -19.58 -0.73
C GLY A 652 -5.39 -19.57 -2.26
N VAL A 653 -4.29 -19.02 -2.77
CA VAL A 653 -3.96 -18.98 -4.20
C VAL A 653 -2.60 -19.64 -4.46
N LEU A 654 -2.52 -20.50 -5.47
CA LEU A 654 -1.31 -21.24 -5.84
C LEU A 654 -0.97 -21.08 -7.32
N LEU A 655 0.00 -20.21 -7.63
CA LEU A 655 0.43 -19.88 -8.98
C LEU A 655 1.67 -20.69 -9.38
N ARG A 656 1.62 -21.38 -10.53
CA ARG A 656 2.79 -22.07 -11.13
C ARG A 656 3.05 -21.70 -12.59
N THR A 657 2.52 -20.55 -13.01
CA THR A 657 2.70 -19.98 -14.33
C THR A 657 3.05 -18.50 -14.21
N SER A 658 3.47 -17.89 -15.31
CA SER A 658 3.96 -16.50 -15.32
C SER A 658 2.83 -15.48 -15.54
N GLY A 659 3.06 -14.22 -15.16
CA GLY A 659 2.22 -13.10 -15.61
C GLY A 659 0.83 -12.96 -14.97
N ASN A 660 0.50 -13.71 -13.92
CA ASN A 660 -0.81 -13.61 -13.27
C ASN A 660 -0.82 -12.46 -12.23
N ASP A 661 -1.97 -11.83 -12.04
CA ASP A 661 -2.18 -10.75 -11.07
C ASP A 661 -3.19 -11.19 -9.99
N VAL A 662 -2.85 -11.05 -8.70
CA VAL A 662 -3.77 -11.24 -7.56
C VAL A 662 -3.94 -9.90 -6.86
N PHE A 663 -5.14 -9.34 -6.82
CA PHE A 663 -5.35 -8.03 -6.21
C PHE A 663 -6.68 -7.83 -5.49
N ASP A 664 -6.72 -6.83 -4.61
CA ASP A 664 -7.89 -6.36 -3.87
C ASP A 664 -8.72 -7.48 -3.18
N SER A 665 -8.10 -8.61 -2.85
CA SER A 665 -8.75 -9.82 -2.33
C SER A 665 -8.43 -10.07 -0.85
N ILE A 666 -9.31 -10.77 -0.14
CA ILE A 666 -9.13 -11.20 1.26
C ILE A 666 -8.71 -12.68 1.26
N ILE A 667 -7.51 -12.98 1.74
CA ILE A 667 -6.89 -14.31 1.63
C ILE A 667 -6.39 -14.76 3.01
N SER A 668 -7.26 -15.45 3.75
CA SER A 668 -7.14 -15.62 5.20
C SER A 668 -7.60 -17.00 5.69
N GLY A 669 -7.02 -17.49 6.78
CA GLY A 669 -7.39 -18.75 7.42
C GLY A 669 -6.99 -20.05 6.70
N ASN A 670 -6.42 -20.00 5.49
CA ASN A 670 -6.03 -21.19 4.71
C ASN A 670 -4.97 -22.03 5.45
N MET A 671 -4.98 -23.37 5.33
CA MET A 671 -4.14 -24.24 6.17
C MET A 671 -2.62 -24.17 5.90
N LEU A 672 -2.19 -23.64 4.75
CA LEU A 672 -0.77 -23.42 4.40
C LEU A 672 -0.48 -21.92 4.21
N ASP A 673 0.01 -21.53 3.05
CA ASP A 673 0.38 -20.14 2.74
C ASP A 673 -0.83 -19.44 2.08
N GLY A 674 -1.03 -18.14 2.32
CA GLY A 674 -2.12 -17.37 1.71
C GLY A 674 -2.01 -17.35 0.19
N ILE A 675 -0.88 -16.83 -0.31
CA ILE A 675 -0.49 -16.90 -1.73
C ILE A 675 0.84 -17.65 -1.84
N ALA A 676 0.96 -18.57 -2.79
CA ALA A 676 2.21 -19.23 -3.12
C ALA A 676 2.49 -19.20 -4.63
N ILE A 677 3.63 -18.62 -5.03
CA ILE A 677 4.09 -18.53 -6.41
C ILE A 677 5.30 -19.47 -6.55
N VAL A 678 5.15 -20.56 -7.32
CA VAL A 678 6.09 -21.70 -7.26
C VAL A 678 6.45 -22.24 -8.66
N GLY A 679 7.69 -22.01 -9.07
CA GLY A 679 8.29 -22.60 -10.27
C GLY A 679 9.79 -22.34 -10.46
N GLY A 680 10.46 -21.73 -9.49
CA GLY A 680 11.85 -21.28 -9.61
C GLY A 680 12.02 -20.22 -10.69
N SER A 681 13.11 -20.31 -11.46
CA SER A 681 13.46 -19.33 -12.50
C SER A 681 12.51 -19.29 -13.70
N ASP A 682 11.65 -20.29 -13.85
CA ASP A 682 10.83 -20.47 -15.05
C ASP A 682 9.47 -19.73 -14.94
N VAL A 683 9.04 -19.41 -13.71
CA VAL A 683 7.82 -18.66 -13.39
C VAL A 683 8.19 -17.21 -13.10
N ILE A 684 7.70 -16.28 -13.94
CA ILE A 684 8.08 -14.86 -13.92
C ILE A 684 6.89 -13.90 -13.92
N ASP A 685 7.13 -12.61 -13.62
CA ASP A 685 6.19 -11.51 -13.86
C ASP A 685 4.81 -11.64 -13.17
N ASN A 686 4.69 -12.39 -12.07
CA ASN A 686 3.46 -12.44 -11.29
C ASN A 686 3.36 -11.26 -10.32
N ASN A 687 2.15 -10.78 -10.07
CA ASN A 687 1.89 -9.58 -9.27
C ASN A 687 0.91 -9.86 -8.12
N VAL A 688 1.11 -9.18 -6.99
CA VAL A 688 0.28 -9.27 -5.78
C VAL A 688 0.11 -7.87 -5.20
N GLU A 689 -1.05 -7.22 -5.32
CA GLU A 689 -1.28 -5.81 -4.94
C GLU A 689 -2.61 -5.61 -4.16
N GLY A 690 -2.68 -4.68 -3.20
CA GLY A 690 -3.94 -4.31 -2.53
C GLY A 690 -4.66 -5.40 -1.71
N ASN A 691 -4.06 -6.58 -1.50
CA ASN A 691 -4.71 -7.71 -0.81
C ASN A 691 -4.65 -7.58 0.72
N LEU A 692 -5.65 -8.14 1.41
CA LEU A 692 -5.62 -8.40 2.86
C LEU A 692 -5.29 -9.86 3.11
N ILE A 693 -4.11 -10.16 3.66
CA ILE A 693 -3.56 -11.53 3.74
C ILE A 693 -3.28 -11.92 5.20
N GLY A 694 -4.15 -12.77 5.76
CA GLY A 694 -4.08 -13.26 7.14
C GLY A 694 -4.83 -12.41 8.17
N THR A 695 -5.65 -11.47 7.73
CA THR A 695 -6.54 -10.62 8.54
C THR A 695 -8.00 -10.68 8.09
N ASP A 696 -8.90 -10.15 8.90
CA ASP A 696 -10.28 -9.84 8.52
C ASP A 696 -10.36 -8.68 7.52
N SER A 697 -11.57 -8.42 7.02
CA SER A 697 -11.90 -7.26 6.15
C SER A 697 -11.56 -5.91 6.77
N SER A 698 -11.59 -5.77 8.11
CA SER A 698 -11.14 -4.55 8.80
C SER A 698 -9.61 -4.39 8.88
N GLY A 699 -8.86 -5.44 8.51
CA GLY A 699 -7.42 -5.51 8.65
C GLY A 699 -6.91 -5.39 10.09
N SER A 700 -7.74 -5.65 11.10
CA SER A 700 -7.43 -5.42 12.52
C SER A 700 -7.49 -6.66 13.40
N VAL A 701 -8.08 -7.76 12.90
CA VAL A 701 -8.17 -9.05 13.57
C VAL A 701 -7.36 -10.09 12.79
N ALA A 702 -6.49 -10.83 13.49
CA ALA A 702 -5.69 -11.88 12.88
C ALA A 702 -6.53 -13.13 12.56
N ILE A 703 -6.51 -13.54 11.29
CA ILE A 703 -7.06 -14.80 10.77
C ILE A 703 -5.94 -15.50 9.99
N GLY A 704 -4.82 -15.74 10.67
CA GLY A 704 -3.59 -16.14 10.01
C GLY A 704 -3.74 -17.37 9.12
N ASN A 705 -3.21 -17.29 7.91
CA ASN A 705 -2.92 -18.49 7.13
C ASN A 705 -1.94 -19.36 7.94
N GLY A 706 -2.11 -20.69 7.87
CA GLY A 706 -1.47 -21.69 8.73
C GLY A 706 0.06 -21.73 8.65
N ARG A 707 0.64 -21.02 7.69
CA ARG A 707 2.09 -20.85 7.52
C ARG A 707 2.45 -19.42 7.10
N PHE A 708 2.61 -19.12 5.81
CA PHE A 708 3.06 -17.79 5.35
C PHE A 708 1.90 -16.93 4.82
N GLY A 709 2.06 -15.61 4.81
CA GLY A 709 1.18 -14.74 4.02
C GLY A 709 1.42 -14.95 2.52
N VAL A 710 2.64 -14.68 2.07
CA VAL A 710 3.07 -14.86 0.66
C VAL A 710 4.37 -15.66 0.58
N LEU A 711 4.41 -16.66 -0.32
CA LEU A 711 5.62 -17.41 -0.67
C LEU A 711 6.03 -17.13 -2.13
N LEU A 712 7.24 -16.61 -2.31
CA LEU A 712 7.90 -16.45 -3.60
C LEU A 712 8.97 -17.55 -3.78
N ASN A 713 8.72 -18.42 -4.76
CA ASN A 713 9.68 -19.30 -5.40
C ASN A 713 9.57 -19.10 -6.92
N SER A 714 9.81 -17.86 -7.34
CA SER A 714 9.62 -17.32 -8.70
C SER A 714 10.71 -16.27 -9.00
N LYS A 715 10.75 -15.74 -10.21
CA LYS A 715 11.64 -14.64 -10.60
C LYS A 715 10.82 -13.41 -11.02
N ASN A 716 11.37 -12.20 -10.90
CA ASN A 716 10.74 -10.94 -11.37
C ASN A 716 9.25 -10.80 -10.96
N SER A 717 8.87 -11.31 -9.80
CA SER A 717 7.50 -11.20 -9.26
C SER A 717 7.45 -10.04 -8.27
N ILE A 718 6.30 -9.36 -8.21
CA ILE A 718 6.10 -8.17 -7.40
C ILE A 718 5.07 -8.48 -6.31
N VAL A 719 5.37 -8.05 -5.08
CA VAL A 719 4.45 -8.03 -3.94
C VAL A 719 4.38 -6.57 -3.47
N GLY A 720 3.24 -5.95 -3.68
CA GLY A 720 3.02 -4.51 -3.60
C GLY A 720 3.52 -3.84 -4.88
N GLY A 721 4.38 -2.83 -4.79
CA GLY A 721 4.83 -2.07 -5.97
C GLY A 721 4.33 -0.63 -5.96
N PHE A 722 3.96 -0.12 -7.14
CA PHE A 722 3.40 1.22 -7.32
C PHE A 722 1.86 1.26 -7.22
N GLY A 723 1.22 0.10 -7.02
CA GLY A 723 -0.22 -0.04 -6.82
C GLY A 723 -0.65 0.16 -5.37
N LEU A 724 -1.79 -0.43 -5.00
CA LEU A 724 -2.28 -0.38 -3.62
C LEU A 724 -1.41 -1.28 -2.71
N PRO A 725 -1.17 -0.87 -1.45
CA PRO A 725 -0.37 -1.63 -0.49
C PRO A 725 -1.09 -2.94 -0.11
N ASN A 726 -0.39 -4.07 -0.08
CA ASN A 726 -0.95 -5.26 0.60
C ASN A 726 -0.81 -5.10 2.12
N LEU A 727 -1.79 -5.61 2.86
CA LEU A 727 -1.71 -5.86 4.29
C LEU A 727 -1.36 -7.34 4.51
N ILE A 728 -0.17 -7.63 5.04
CA ILE A 728 0.32 -9.00 5.23
C ILE A 728 0.61 -9.24 6.70
N SER A 729 -0.42 -9.67 7.43
CA SER A 729 -0.47 -9.62 8.90
C SER A 729 -1.17 -10.84 9.49
N GLY A 730 -0.96 -11.09 10.79
CA GLY A 730 -1.65 -12.16 11.52
C GLY A 730 -1.27 -13.61 11.14
N ASN A 731 -0.44 -13.85 10.12
CA ASN A 731 -0.10 -15.19 9.63
C ASN A 731 0.69 -16.00 10.68
N VAL A 732 0.51 -17.33 10.71
CA VAL A 732 1.05 -18.20 11.77
C VAL A 732 2.58 -18.25 11.80
N SER A 733 3.24 -17.94 10.69
CA SER A 733 4.70 -17.87 10.57
C SER A 733 5.13 -16.54 9.93
N HIS A 734 5.82 -16.55 8.80
CA HIS A 734 6.33 -15.34 8.14
C HIS A 734 5.25 -14.57 7.37
N GLY A 735 5.41 -13.25 7.26
CA GLY A 735 4.59 -12.43 6.35
C GLY A 735 4.88 -12.79 4.90
N VAL A 736 6.06 -12.42 4.40
CA VAL A 736 6.55 -12.74 3.06
C VAL A 736 7.81 -13.63 3.14
N VAL A 737 7.89 -14.67 2.31
CA VAL A 737 9.05 -15.55 2.19
C VAL A 737 9.57 -15.55 0.75
N ILE A 738 10.86 -15.29 0.57
CA ILE A 738 11.56 -15.35 -0.72
C ILE A 738 12.60 -16.47 -0.62
N ALA A 739 12.37 -17.59 -1.31
CA ALA A 739 13.17 -18.81 -1.06
C ALA A 739 13.57 -19.59 -2.31
N GLY A 740 14.80 -20.11 -2.31
CA GLY A 740 15.33 -21.06 -3.31
C GLY A 740 16.19 -20.43 -4.40
N SER A 741 17.25 -21.12 -4.82
CA SER A 741 18.39 -20.51 -5.55
C SER A 741 18.11 -20.02 -6.97
N GLY A 742 16.89 -20.21 -7.49
CA GLY A 742 16.41 -19.63 -8.74
C GLY A 742 15.52 -18.39 -8.55
N THR A 743 15.23 -18.04 -7.30
CA THR A 743 14.32 -16.97 -6.90
C THR A 743 15.07 -15.65 -6.86
N THR A 744 14.92 -14.85 -7.92
CA THR A 744 15.75 -13.65 -8.20
C THR A 744 14.92 -12.52 -8.78
N GLU A 745 15.39 -11.28 -8.65
CA GLU A 745 14.76 -10.07 -9.23
C GLU A 745 13.33 -9.81 -8.72
N ASN A 746 12.89 -10.47 -7.65
CA ASN A 746 11.58 -10.18 -7.06
C ASN A 746 11.63 -8.90 -6.25
N VAL A 747 10.50 -8.17 -6.22
CA VAL A 747 10.34 -6.91 -5.51
C VAL A 747 9.25 -7.06 -4.47
N VAL A 748 9.56 -6.73 -3.21
CA VAL A 748 8.57 -6.59 -2.13
C VAL A 748 8.61 -5.12 -1.72
N SER A 749 7.63 -4.29 -2.10
CA SER A 749 7.66 -2.84 -1.86
C SER A 749 6.28 -2.28 -1.55
N GLY A 750 6.19 -1.19 -0.78
CA GLY A 750 4.92 -0.55 -0.42
C GLY A 750 3.97 -1.35 0.48
N ASN A 751 4.37 -2.49 1.06
CA ASN A 751 3.47 -3.33 1.87
C ASN A 751 3.45 -2.91 3.35
N THR A 752 2.32 -3.15 4.03
CA THR A 752 2.21 -3.11 5.50
C THR A 752 2.26 -4.52 6.06
N ILE A 753 3.25 -4.83 6.91
CA ILE A 753 3.56 -6.21 7.33
C ILE A 753 3.68 -6.31 8.85
N GLY A 754 2.70 -6.98 9.48
CA GLY A 754 2.63 -7.26 10.92
C GLY A 754 1.87 -6.21 11.76
N LEU A 755 1.23 -5.25 11.10
CA LEU A 755 0.37 -4.21 11.69
C LEU A 755 -1.09 -4.36 11.21
N ASN A 756 -1.98 -3.53 11.75
CA ASN A 756 -3.32 -3.32 11.19
C ASN A 756 -3.28 -2.47 9.89
N LEU A 757 -4.43 -2.34 9.23
CA LEU A 757 -4.57 -1.57 7.98
C LEU A 757 -4.08 -0.11 8.12
N GLN A 758 -4.34 0.54 9.26
CA GLN A 758 -3.88 1.92 9.54
C GLN A 758 -2.40 2.01 9.96
N GLY A 759 -1.68 0.89 10.04
CA GLY A 759 -0.28 0.83 10.41
C GLY A 759 0.05 1.41 11.80
N ASN A 760 -0.89 1.38 12.75
CA ASN A 760 -0.74 2.02 14.07
C ASN A 760 -0.83 1.04 15.26
N SER A 761 -1.22 -0.22 15.01
CA SER A 761 -1.39 -1.27 16.01
C SER A 761 -0.86 -2.61 15.49
N PRO A 762 -0.23 -3.46 16.32
CA PRO A 762 0.33 -4.72 15.87
C PRO A 762 -0.74 -5.80 15.61
N VAL A 763 -0.70 -6.41 14.42
CA VAL A 763 -1.43 -7.64 14.06
C VAL A 763 -0.37 -8.67 13.63
N PRO A 764 0.35 -9.25 14.59
CA PRO A 764 1.69 -9.79 14.36
C PRO A 764 1.70 -11.07 13.53
N ASN A 765 2.57 -11.16 12.54
CA ASN A 765 2.95 -12.45 11.97
C ASN A 765 3.82 -13.22 12.98
N GLY A 766 3.61 -14.54 13.10
CA GLY A 766 4.27 -15.45 14.06
C GLY A 766 5.75 -15.76 13.79
N GLY A 767 6.41 -14.98 12.94
CA GLY A 767 7.81 -15.10 12.55
C GLY A 767 8.39 -13.77 12.12
N HIS A 768 9.29 -13.79 11.14
CA HIS A 768 9.77 -12.60 10.44
C HIS A 768 8.68 -11.93 9.59
N GLY A 769 8.77 -10.61 9.41
CA GLY A 769 7.95 -9.88 8.43
C GLY A 769 8.30 -10.29 7.00
N VAL A 770 9.58 -10.15 6.62
CA VAL A 770 10.14 -10.65 5.35
C VAL A 770 11.31 -11.60 5.63
N PHE A 771 11.29 -12.79 5.02
CA PHE A 771 12.33 -13.82 5.17
C PHE A 771 12.91 -14.24 3.81
N VAL A 772 14.18 -13.91 3.57
CA VAL A 772 14.94 -14.28 2.38
C VAL A 772 15.88 -15.43 2.72
N ASN A 773 15.79 -16.54 1.98
CA ASN A 773 16.55 -17.75 2.25
C ASN A 773 17.05 -18.43 0.97
N ASN A 774 18.37 -18.42 0.74
CA ASN A 774 18.99 -19.00 -0.47
C ASN A 774 18.34 -18.43 -1.74
N ALA A 775 18.17 -17.11 -1.79
CA ALA A 775 17.53 -16.37 -2.87
C ALA A 775 18.26 -15.04 -3.06
N SER A 776 18.76 -14.78 -4.28
CA SER A 776 19.72 -13.70 -4.55
C SER A 776 19.14 -12.62 -5.46
N SER A 777 19.71 -11.42 -5.44
CA SER A 777 19.31 -10.32 -6.34
C SER A 777 17.82 -9.93 -6.21
N ASN A 778 17.25 -9.98 -5.00
CA ASN A 778 15.88 -9.55 -4.71
C ASN A 778 15.87 -8.19 -4.01
N ALA A 779 14.83 -7.40 -4.21
CA ALA A 779 14.65 -6.08 -3.60
C ALA A 779 13.52 -6.08 -2.57
N ILE A 780 13.77 -5.45 -1.42
CA ILE A 780 12.82 -5.20 -0.35
C ILE A 780 12.73 -3.69 -0.16
N GLY A 781 11.69 -3.08 -0.71
CA GLY A 781 11.38 -1.65 -0.62
C GLY A 781 11.56 -0.89 -1.95
N GLY A 782 11.59 0.44 -1.86
CA GLY A 782 11.20 1.35 -2.95
C GLY A 782 12.16 1.51 -4.13
N GLY A 783 13.34 0.87 -4.11
CA GLY A 783 14.33 1.05 -5.19
C GLY A 783 15.09 2.38 -5.14
N GLY A 784 15.07 3.10 -4.01
CA GLY A 784 15.50 4.50 -3.92
C GLY A 784 14.40 5.50 -4.27
N ILE A 785 13.16 5.05 -4.51
CA ILE A 785 12.00 5.91 -4.75
C ILE A 785 11.29 6.12 -3.42
N ILE A 786 11.41 7.35 -2.89
CA ILE A 786 10.81 7.79 -1.63
C ILE A 786 9.29 7.51 -1.66
N GLY A 787 8.77 6.95 -0.57
CA GLY A 787 7.35 6.60 -0.43
C GLY A 787 7.01 5.13 -0.69
N PHE A 788 7.82 4.39 -1.45
CA PHE A 788 7.54 2.98 -1.82
C PHE A 788 8.26 1.93 -0.95
N GLY A 789 8.85 2.34 0.18
CA GLY A 789 9.36 1.42 1.20
C GLY A 789 8.24 0.64 1.91
N ASN A 790 8.53 -0.55 2.43
CA ASN A 790 7.56 -1.30 3.23
C ASN A 790 7.50 -0.78 4.68
N LEU A 791 6.36 -0.95 5.33
CA LEU A 791 6.15 -0.75 6.76
C LEU A 791 6.16 -2.12 7.47
N ILE A 792 7.26 -2.47 8.15
CA ILE A 792 7.51 -3.82 8.69
C ILE A 792 7.72 -3.79 10.20
N SER A 793 6.66 -4.07 10.95
CA SER A 793 6.59 -3.80 12.39
C SER A 793 5.70 -4.81 13.13
N GLY A 794 5.84 -4.91 14.45
CA GLY A 794 5.04 -5.81 15.30
C GLY A 794 5.30 -7.32 15.16
N ASN A 795 6.00 -7.78 14.11
CA ASN A 795 6.25 -9.21 13.86
C ASN A 795 7.02 -9.87 15.02
N THR A 796 6.75 -11.14 15.33
CA THR A 796 7.30 -11.77 16.56
C THR A 796 8.79 -12.12 16.50
N ALA A 797 9.40 -12.15 15.31
CA ALA A 797 10.85 -12.31 15.13
C ALA A 797 11.50 -11.00 14.63
N SER A 798 12.49 -11.06 13.73
CA SER A 798 13.04 -9.85 13.10
C SER A 798 12.11 -9.30 12.02
N GLY A 799 12.09 -7.99 11.77
CA GLY A 799 11.32 -7.39 10.67
C GLY A 799 11.73 -7.97 9.32
N ILE A 800 13.01 -7.85 8.96
CA ILE A 800 13.63 -8.50 7.79
C ILE A 800 14.72 -9.47 8.25
N SER A 801 14.83 -10.62 7.59
CA SER A 801 15.90 -11.60 7.80
C SER A 801 16.40 -12.18 6.48
N VAL A 802 17.70 -12.06 6.21
CA VAL A 802 18.40 -12.55 5.01
C VAL A 802 19.38 -13.66 5.42
N THR A 803 19.30 -14.82 4.78
CA THR A 803 20.07 -16.00 5.19
C THR A 803 20.31 -17.02 4.06
N GLY A 804 21.13 -18.02 4.34
CA GLY A 804 21.27 -19.21 3.50
C GLY A 804 22.04 -18.99 2.20
N GLU A 805 23.19 -18.31 2.26
CA GLU A 805 24.03 -17.98 1.09
C GLU A 805 23.32 -17.09 0.04
N SER A 806 22.34 -16.27 0.48
CA SER A 806 21.72 -15.22 -0.33
C SER A 806 22.73 -14.14 -0.72
N ASP A 807 22.80 -13.79 -1.99
CA ASP A 807 23.72 -12.77 -2.52
C ASP A 807 22.98 -11.55 -3.05
N SER A 808 23.56 -10.35 -2.93
CA SER A 808 23.05 -9.13 -3.57
C SER A 808 21.58 -8.83 -3.24
N THR A 809 21.16 -8.97 -1.98
CA THR A 809 19.81 -8.55 -1.57
C THR A 809 19.79 -7.04 -1.29
N PHE A 810 18.82 -6.33 -1.85
CA PHE A 810 18.68 -4.89 -1.70
C PHE A 810 17.57 -4.58 -0.70
N VAL A 811 17.84 -3.74 0.30
CA VAL A 811 16.89 -3.34 1.35
C VAL A 811 16.85 -1.82 1.39
N TRP A 812 15.76 -1.23 0.91
CA TRP A 812 15.69 0.20 0.59
C TRP A 812 14.44 0.90 1.14
N ASP A 813 14.63 2.08 1.74
CA ASP A 813 13.56 3.02 2.12
C ASP A 813 12.50 2.49 3.11
N ASN A 814 12.72 1.32 3.71
CA ASN A 814 11.72 0.68 4.57
C ASN A 814 11.61 1.37 5.94
N ARG A 815 10.39 1.39 6.50
CA ARG A 815 10.12 1.76 7.90
C ARG A 815 9.98 0.47 8.73
N ILE A 816 10.93 0.20 9.64
CA ILE A 816 11.06 -1.08 10.33
C ILE A 816 11.02 -0.92 11.85
N GLY A 817 9.97 -1.42 12.49
CA GLY A 817 9.76 -1.36 13.95
C GLY A 817 9.11 -0.05 14.45
N VAL A 818 8.54 0.73 13.53
CA VAL A 818 7.78 1.97 13.79
C VAL A 818 6.35 1.87 13.23
N ASP A 819 5.49 2.82 13.57
CA ASP A 819 4.15 2.97 13.01
C ASP A 819 4.15 3.60 11.59
N ALA A 820 2.97 3.78 11.01
CA ALA A 820 2.77 4.39 9.69
C ALA A 820 3.39 5.78 9.57
N THR A 821 3.30 6.61 10.62
CA THR A 821 3.92 7.94 10.67
C THR A 821 5.45 7.90 10.83
N GLY A 822 5.99 6.75 11.24
CA GLY A 822 7.41 6.58 11.55
C GLY A 822 7.85 7.18 12.89
N THR A 823 6.92 7.65 13.74
CA THR A 823 7.25 8.40 14.97
C THR A 823 7.04 7.61 16.27
N ILE A 824 6.30 6.50 16.22
CA ILE A 824 5.95 5.65 17.37
C ILE A 824 6.60 4.27 17.21
N ALA A 825 7.26 3.77 18.25
CA ALA A 825 7.85 2.44 18.24
C ALA A 825 6.77 1.33 18.28
N ILE A 826 6.74 0.48 17.24
CA ILE A 826 6.00 -0.80 17.20
C ILE A 826 7.00 -1.91 16.83
N GLY A 827 8.02 -2.05 17.68
CA GLY A 827 9.20 -2.87 17.40
C GLY A 827 8.90 -4.34 17.09
N ASN A 828 9.65 -4.90 16.14
CA ASN A 828 9.66 -6.34 15.90
C ASN A 828 10.33 -7.07 17.09
N GLY A 829 9.87 -8.28 17.41
CA GLY A 829 10.21 -9.05 18.61
C GLY A 829 11.69 -9.47 18.73
N GLN A 830 12.48 -9.36 17.65
CA GLN A 830 13.93 -9.55 17.67
C GLN A 830 14.66 -8.33 17.10
N HIS A 831 15.07 -8.36 15.83
CA HIS A 831 15.84 -7.31 15.19
C HIS A 831 14.98 -6.51 14.21
N GLY A 832 15.38 -5.29 13.83
CA GLY A 832 14.81 -4.66 12.65
C GLY A 832 15.23 -5.43 11.40
N LEU A 833 16.54 -5.52 11.18
CA LEU A 833 17.16 -6.30 10.11
C LEU A 833 18.19 -7.30 10.65
N GLN A 834 18.19 -8.51 10.11
CA GLN A 834 19.23 -9.52 10.33
C GLN A 834 19.79 -10.03 8.98
N ILE A 835 21.11 -10.02 8.81
CA ILE A 835 21.81 -10.68 7.69
C ILE A 835 22.71 -11.77 8.28
N SER A 836 22.70 -12.97 7.69
CA SER A 836 23.25 -14.16 8.34
C SER A 836 23.58 -15.30 7.38
N GLY A 837 24.07 -16.42 7.92
CA GLY A 837 24.10 -17.71 7.22
C GLY A 837 24.84 -17.70 5.88
N GLY A 838 25.96 -16.98 5.78
CA GLY A 838 26.78 -16.95 4.56
C GLY A 838 26.31 -15.95 3.50
N SER A 839 25.36 -15.06 3.81
CA SER A 839 24.82 -14.10 2.85
C SER A 839 25.78 -12.95 2.54
N THR A 840 25.93 -12.59 1.27
CA THR A 840 26.95 -11.65 0.77
C THR A 840 26.41 -10.51 -0.08
N ASN A 841 27.21 -9.45 -0.27
CA ASN A 841 26.97 -8.32 -1.18
C ASN A 841 25.61 -7.61 -1.04
N SER A 842 24.91 -7.79 0.10
CA SER A 842 23.61 -7.17 0.32
C SER A 842 23.78 -5.69 0.67
N VAL A 843 22.91 -4.85 0.14
CA VAL A 843 22.95 -3.39 0.31
C VAL A 843 21.71 -2.94 1.07
N VAL A 844 21.93 -2.17 2.14
CA VAL A 844 20.89 -1.66 3.03
C VAL A 844 21.03 -0.14 3.03
N ASP A 845 20.18 0.56 2.28
CA ASP A 845 20.28 2.00 2.03
C ASP A 845 18.97 2.72 2.37
N GLY A 846 19.04 3.91 3.00
CA GLY A 846 17.88 4.79 3.18
C GLY A 846 16.78 4.33 4.16
N ASN A 847 16.96 3.22 4.90
CA ASN A 847 15.90 2.68 5.77
C ASN A 847 15.80 3.41 7.11
N THR A 848 14.59 3.49 7.66
CA THR A 848 14.33 3.85 9.06
C THR A 848 14.14 2.58 9.89
N ILE A 849 15.07 2.30 10.80
CA ILE A 849 15.13 1.06 11.59
C ILE A 849 15.20 1.39 13.09
N ALA A 850 14.06 1.39 13.77
CA ALA A 850 13.96 1.83 15.17
C ALA A 850 12.98 0.99 15.99
N GLY A 851 12.96 1.16 17.32
CA GLY A 851 12.00 0.50 18.22
C GLY A 851 12.16 -1.02 18.43
N ASN A 852 12.96 -1.73 17.63
CA ASN A 852 13.07 -3.19 17.67
C ASN A 852 13.71 -3.73 18.97
N VAL A 853 13.29 -4.91 19.42
CA VAL A 853 13.52 -5.37 20.82
C VAL A 853 14.97 -5.71 21.17
N THR A 854 15.75 -6.30 20.25
CA THR A 854 17.08 -6.88 20.54
C THR A 854 18.24 -5.99 20.06
N SER A 855 18.21 -5.60 18.79
CA SER A 855 19.02 -4.54 18.17
C SER A 855 18.32 -4.06 16.90
N GLN A 856 18.64 -2.88 16.39
CA GLN A 856 18.06 -2.42 15.13
C GLN A 856 18.61 -3.24 13.95
N VAL A 857 19.92 -3.41 13.88
CA VAL A 857 20.60 -4.21 12.83
C VAL A 857 21.46 -5.32 13.46
N GLN A 858 21.55 -6.47 12.80
CA GLN A 858 22.53 -7.52 13.08
C GLN A 858 23.11 -8.15 11.81
N LEU A 859 24.43 -8.27 11.74
CA LEU A 859 25.15 -9.16 10.83
C LEU A 859 25.79 -10.27 11.67
N LYS A 860 25.73 -11.53 11.24
CA LYS A 860 26.30 -12.67 11.99
C LYS A 860 26.69 -13.85 11.11
N ASP A 861 27.36 -14.81 11.73
CA ASP A 861 27.81 -16.09 11.16
C ASP A 861 29.01 -15.94 10.18
N SER A 862 29.73 -17.05 9.99
CA SER A 862 30.90 -17.09 9.10
C SER A 862 30.44 -17.07 7.64
N GLY A 863 31.17 -16.33 6.79
CA GLY A 863 30.84 -16.14 5.38
C GLY A 863 29.80 -15.06 5.10
N THR A 864 29.25 -14.39 6.11
CA THR A 864 28.42 -13.19 5.90
C THR A 864 29.32 -11.97 5.73
N GLU A 865 29.65 -11.66 4.48
CA GLU A 865 30.68 -10.68 4.10
C GLU A 865 30.32 -9.80 2.89
N ASN A 866 31.04 -8.69 2.73
CA ASN A 866 30.86 -7.70 1.68
C ASN A 866 29.48 -7.02 1.66
N ASN A 867 28.71 -7.09 2.76
CA ASN A 867 27.44 -6.39 2.88
C ASN A 867 27.68 -4.92 3.28
N THR A 868 26.86 -4.00 2.74
CA THR A 868 26.98 -2.55 2.98
C THR A 868 25.72 -2.02 3.63
N ILE A 869 25.89 -1.28 4.72
CA ILE A 869 24.82 -0.58 5.46
C ILE A 869 25.12 0.92 5.36
N SER A 870 24.36 1.69 4.59
CA SER A 870 24.61 3.12 4.32
C SER A 870 23.33 3.96 4.40
N LYS A 871 23.42 5.26 4.67
CA LYS A 871 22.27 6.20 4.64
C LYS A 871 21.06 5.86 5.53
N ASN A 872 21.18 4.92 6.47
CA ASN A 872 20.05 4.49 7.29
C ASN A 872 19.90 5.37 8.54
N LEU A 873 18.64 5.57 8.93
CA LEU A 873 18.25 6.13 10.22
C LEU A 873 18.05 4.98 11.20
N ILE A 874 18.99 4.78 12.13
CA ILE A 874 19.04 3.64 13.03
C ILE A 874 18.78 4.11 14.47
N GLY A 875 17.65 3.69 15.04
CA GLY A 875 17.15 4.18 16.34
C GLY A 875 16.66 5.63 16.32
N VAL A 876 16.55 6.23 15.13
CA VAL A 876 15.99 7.56 14.90
C VAL A 876 15.05 7.50 13.71
N SER A 877 14.23 8.52 13.54
CA SER A 877 13.33 8.69 12.40
C SER A 877 13.27 10.17 12.00
N GLN A 878 12.98 10.44 10.74
CA GLN A 878 12.84 11.81 10.23
C GLN A 878 11.43 12.34 10.51
N THR A 879 11.33 13.57 11.04
CA THR A 879 10.07 14.30 11.20
C THR A 879 10.18 15.67 10.53
N LEU A 880 9.05 16.37 10.37
CA LEU A 880 9.02 17.77 9.91
C LEU A 880 9.78 18.72 10.84
N SER A 881 9.97 18.35 12.12
CA SER A 881 10.76 19.11 13.11
C SER A 881 12.24 18.73 13.17
N GLY A 882 12.72 17.84 12.29
CA GLY A 882 14.07 17.26 12.34
C GLY A 882 14.04 15.79 12.76
N LEU A 883 15.20 15.22 13.12
CA LEU A 883 15.27 13.85 13.60
C LEU A 883 14.58 13.69 14.97
N GLN A 884 13.91 12.57 15.16
CA GLN A 884 13.35 12.12 16.44
C GLN A 884 14.05 10.83 16.86
N ARG A 885 14.52 10.76 18.11
CA ARG A 885 14.99 9.52 18.74
C ARG A 885 13.83 8.56 19.02
N ILE A 886 14.00 7.29 18.64
CA ILE A 886 13.04 6.21 18.89
C ILE A 886 13.78 5.01 19.49
N ASP A 887 13.69 4.88 20.82
CA ASP A 887 14.44 3.88 21.56
C ASP A 887 14.01 2.43 21.28
N GLY A 888 15.00 1.55 21.08
CA GLY A 888 14.84 0.11 21.03
C GLY A 888 16.18 -0.61 21.05
N GLY A 889 16.22 -1.82 21.59
CA GLY A 889 17.42 -2.66 21.61
C GLY A 889 18.50 -2.22 22.60
N PHE A 890 19.38 -3.17 22.95
CA PHE A 890 20.52 -2.91 23.85
C PHE A 890 21.77 -2.38 23.09
N TYR A 891 21.87 -2.71 21.81
CA TYR A 891 22.83 -2.18 20.85
C TYR A 891 22.05 -1.72 19.62
N ALA A 892 22.42 -0.61 18.99
CA ALA A 892 21.86 -0.22 17.70
C ALA A 892 22.25 -1.24 16.63
N MET A 893 23.53 -1.63 16.60
CA MET A 893 24.06 -2.60 15.63
C MET A 893 24.92 -3.68 16.29
N ARG A 894 24.81 -4.92 15.79
CA ARG A 894 25.67 -6.05 16.17
C ARG A 894 26.36 -6.64 14.93
N LEU A 895 27.68 -6.53 14.87
CA LEU A 895 28.54 -7.05 13.80
C LEU A 895 29.32 -8.27 14.31
N PHE A 896 28.76 -9.46 14.06
CA PHE A 896 29.34 -10.76 14.43
C PHE A 896 29.81 -11.54 13.19
N ALA A 897 30.21 -10.81 12.14
CA ALA A 897 30.67 -11.31 10.84
C ALA A 897 31.81 -10.43 10.29
N SER A 898 32.44 -10.83 9.18
CA SER A 898 33.68 -10.22 8.67
C SER A 898 33.48 -9.46 7.36
N ASN A 899 34.39 -8.52 7.07
CA ASN A 899 34.50 -7.82 5.78
C ASN A 899 33.21 -7.08 5.34
N ASN A 900 32.43 -6.53 6.27
CA ASN A 900 31.23 -5.73 5.97
C ASN A 900 31.50 -4.23 6.15
N THR A 901 30.73 -3.39 5.46
CA THR A 901 30.85 -1.92 5.50
C THR A 901 29.64 -1.30 6.19
N VAL A 902 29.90 -0.36 7.11
CA VAL A 902 28.89 0.47 7.76
C VAL A 902 29.24 1.93 7.50
N GLY A 903 28.33 2.64 6.86
CA GLY A 903 28.54 3.91 6.19
C GLY A 903 29.16 3.66 4.83
N GLY A 904 30.16 4.46 4.46
CA GLY A 904 30.82 4.29 3.16
C GLY A 904 32.06 5.15 3.00
N SER A 905 32.34 5.57 1.77
CA SER A 905 33.56 6.30 1.41
C SER A 905 33.41 7.82 1.53
N SER A 906 32.17 8.30 1.51
CA SER A 906 31.77 9.71 1.58
C SER A 906 30.85 9.98 2.77
N ILE A 907 30.58 11.25 3.07
CA ILE A 907 29.58 11.65 4.07
C ILE A 907 28.14 11.42 3.58
N GLU A 908 27.92 11.32 2.27
CA GLU A 908 26.61 10.97 1.69
C GLU A 908 26.21 9.53 1.98
N ASP A 909 27.16 8.65 2.33
CA ASP A 909 26.92 7.25 2.71
C ASP A 909 26.54 7.09 4.21
N ALA A 910 26.55 8.18 4.99
CA ALA A 910 26.46 8.16 6.45
C ALA A 910 25.18 7.52 6.99
N ASN A 911 25.29 6.55 7.92
CA ASN A 911 24.16 6.21 8.79
C ASN A 911 24.12 7.17 9.98
N VAL A 912 22.91 7.47 10.47
CA VAL A 912 22.70 8.11 11.76
C VAL A 912 22.27 7.05 12.78
N ILE A 913 23.07 6.86 13.82
CA ILE A 913 22.96 5.72 14.75
C ILE A 913 22.76 6.24 16.18
N SER A 914 21.53 6.17 16.68
CA SER A 914 21.15 6.50 18.06
C SER A 914 20.07 5.50 18.56
N GLY A 915 19.16 5.91 19.46
CA GLY A 915 18.00 5.13 19.90
C GLY A 915 18.28 3.77 20.54
N SER A 916 19.47 3.56 21.09
CA SER A 916 19.83 2.35 21.82
C SER A 916 20.76 2.71 22.98
N GLN A 917 20.87 1.81 23.96
CA GLN A 917 21.77 2.06 25.10
C GLN A 917 23.25 2.16 24.69
N ASN A 918 23.64 1.46 23.63
CA ASN A 918 24.99 1.46 23.05
C ASN A 918 24.87 1.47 21.52
N GLY A 919 25.88 1.98 20.80
CA GLY A 919 25.89 2.04 19.34
C GLY A 919 26.22 0.68 18.69
N ILE A 920 27.46 0.52 18.23
CA ILE A 920 27.91 -0.64 17.44
C ILE A 920 28.71 -1.62 18.32
N LEU A 921 28.35 -2.90 18.26
CA LEU A 921 29.12 -3.99 18.86
C LEU A 921 29.80 -4.84 17.78
N LEU A 922 31.12 -4.94 17.81
CA LEU A 922 31.89 -5.94 17.07
C LEU A 922 32.21 -7.08 18.04
N GLY A 923 31.82 -8.32 17.71
CA GLY A 923 31.78 -9.39 18.71
C GLY A 923 32.36 -10.72 18.28
N THR A 924 33.33 -11.22 19.06
CA THR A 924 34.01 -12.52 18.93
C THR A 924 34.83 -12.71 17.64
N ALA A 925 35.55 -13.82 17.55
CA ALA A 925 36.59 -14.09 16.55
C ALA A 925 36.18 -14.00 15.06
N ASN A 926 34.88 -13.91 14.76
CA ASN A 926 34.37 -13.70 13.40
C ASN A 926 34.14 -12.22 13.05
N ALA A 927 34.40 -11.26 13.95
CA ALA A 927 34.29 -9.83 13.68
C ALA A 927 35.64 -9.24 13.25
N SER A 928 36.00 -9.41 11.98
CA SER A 928 37.27 -8.94 11.42
C SER A 928 37.14 -8.33 10.03
N GLY A 929 38.05 -7.41 9.68
CA GLY A 929 38.04 -6.77 8.34
C GLY A 929 36.86 -5.84 8.08
N ASN A 930 35.99 -5.57 9.07
CA ASN A 930 34.84 -4.69 8.87
C ASN A 930 35.30 -3.21 8.81
N ILE A 931 34.60 -2.42 8.02
CA ILE A 931 34.82 -0.99 7.87
C ILE A 931 33.62 -0.25 8.46
N ILE A 932 33.86 0.65 9.40
CA ILE A 932 32.87 1.56 9.98
C ILE A 932 33.37 2.96 9.68
N SER A 933 32.79 3.62 8.67
CA SER A 933 33.28 4.93 8.23
C SER A 933 32.24 5.93 7.78
N ASN A 934 32.50 7.21 8.08
CA ASN A 934 31.62 8.35 7.80
C ASN A 934 30.23 8.27 8.47
N ASN A 935 30.06 7.55 9.59
CA ASN A 935 28.77 7.48 10.30
C ASN A 935 28.65 8.59 11.36
N VAL A 936 27.40 8.93 11.71
CA VAL A 936 27.08 9.70 12.91
C VAL A 936 26.58 8.74 13.99
N ILE A 937 27.21 8.72 15.17
CA ILE A 937 26.90 7.79 16.26
C ILE A 937 26.64 8.59 17.53
N GLY A 938 25.47 8.42 18.15
CA GLY A 938 25.06 9.15 19.37
C GLY A 938 24.66 10.63 19.16
N GLY A 939 24.59 11.08 17.90
CA GLY A 939 24.17 12.43 17.53
C GLY A 939 23.12 12.44 16.40
N ASP A 940 22.65 13.64 16.07
CA ASP A 940 21.70 13.94 15.01
C ASP A 940 22.38 14.36 13.68
N GLY A 941 23.69 14.61 13.71
CA GLY A 941 24.49 15.06 12.57
C GLY A 941 24.41 16.57 12.28
N VAL A 942 23.69 17.35 13.10
CA VAL A 942 23.44 18.78 12.84
C VAL A 942 23.63 19.65 14.09
N SER A 943 22.97 19.33 15.20
CA SER A 943 22.90 20.19 16.39
C SER A 943 23.67 19.66 17.61
N ASN A 944 24.21 18.44 17.53
CA ASN A 944 24.85 17.72 18.65
C ASN A 944 23.93 17.52 19.86
N ASP A 945 22.61 17.45 19.66
CA ASP A 945 21.66 17.31 20.76
C ASP A 945 21.95 16.07 21.62
N ALA A 946 22.21 16.32 22.91
CA ALA A 946 22.50 15.31 23.92
C ALA A 946 21.34 14.31 24.13
N SER A 947 20.12 14.61 23.68
CA SER A 947 19.01 13.66 23.69
C SER A 947 19.30 12.39 22.88
N PHE A 948 20.19 12.44 21.89
CA PHE A 948 20.62 11.30 21.06
C PHE A 948 21.75 10.46 21.69
N GLY A 949 22.22 10.82 22.89
CA GLY A 949 23.40 10.20 23.52
C GLY A 949 23.28 8.71 23.89
N MET A 950 24.43 8.06 24.04
CA MET A 950 24.57 6.62 24.32
C MET A 950 25.55 6.35 25.47
N THR A 951 25.59 5.12 25.98
CA THR A 951 26.55 4.71 27.03
C THR A 951 27.92 4.37 26.44
N VAL A 952 27.95 3.76 25.26
CA VAL A 952 29.17 3.38 24.53
C VAL A 952 28.91 3.58 23.04
N GLY A 953 29.84 4.20 22.31
CA GLY A 953 29.71 4.43 20.87
C GLY A 953 29.98 3.15 20.06
N ILE A 954 31.23 2.70 20.04
CA ILE A 954 31.69 1.48 19.37
C ILE A 954 32.41 0.58 20.38
N ASN A 955 32.06 -0.72 20.40
CA ASN A 955 32.59 -1.69 21.35
C ASN A 955 33.23 -2.88 20.60
N LEU A 956 34.56 -3.00 20.68
CA LEU A 956 35.39 -4.10 20.18
C LEU A 956 35.50 -5.18 21.27
N ALA A 957 34.67 -6.23 21.19
CA ALA A 957 34.34 -7.07 22.35
C ALA A 957 34.58 -8.57 22.12
N SER A 958 35.69 -9.07 22.67
CA SER A 958 36.22 -10.43 22.49
C SER A 958 36.79 -10.61 21.08
N ASP A 959 38.08 -10.95 21.00
CA ASP A 959 38.82 -11.43 19.82
C ASP A 959 38.94 -10.47 18.60
N SER A 960 38.03 -9.52 18.41
CA SER A 960 37.82 -8.77 17.16
C SER A 960 39.06 -8.02 16.67
N PHE A 961 39.49 -8.28 15.43
CA PHE A 961 40.80 -7.89 14.89
C PHE A 961 40.72 -7.35 13.45
N ASN A 962 41.69 -6.56 13.00
CA ASN A 962 41.76 -6.03 11.63
C ASN A 962 40.53 -5.20 11.18
N ASN A 963 39.74 -4.61 12.09
CA ASN A 963 38.63 -3.73 11.71
C ASN A 963 39.11 -2.29 11.51
N THR A 964 38.43 -1.51 10.67
CA THR A 964 38.70 -0.09 10.44
C THR A 964 37.56 0.75 10.96
N ILE A 965 37.85 1.68 11.87
CA ILE A 965 36.92 2.68 12.39
C ILE A 965 37.47 4.05 12.00
N SER A 966 36.90 4.70 10.98
CA SER A 966 37.46 5.97 10.50
C SER A 966 36.46 7.02 10.02
N LYS A 967 36.78 8.30 10.22
CA LYS A 967 35.94 9.44 9.78
C LYS A 967 34.53 9.47 10.35
N ASN A 968 34.25 8.75 11.44
CA ASN A 968 32.94 8.81 12.09
C ASN A 968 32.87 10.02 13.01
N THR A 969 31.67 10.61 13.13
CA THR A 969 31.33 11.58 14.17
C THR A 969 30.69 10.81 15.32
N ILE A 970 31.38 10.70 16.45
CA ILE A 970 30.92 9.98 17.64
C ILE A 970 30.60 11.01 18.73
N ALA A 971 29.31 11.17 19.03
CA ALA A 971 28.78 12.26 19.83
C ALA A 971 28.03 11.77 21.09
N ASN A 972 28.02 12.60 22.14
CA ASN A 972 27.19 12.46 23.34
C ASN A 972 27.31 11.08 24.02
N ILE A 973 28.53 10.60 24.22
CA ILE A 973 28.79 9.29 24.82
C ILE A 973 29.13 9.43 26.31
N ALA A 974 28.25 8.91 27.17
CA ALA A 974 28.35 8.98 28.63
C ALA A 974 29.40 8.02 29.23
N GLY A 975 30.00 7.15 28.42
CA GLY A 975 31.15 6.32 28.75
C GLY A 975 32.20 6.42 27.65
N ASP A 976 32.60 5.28 27.11
CA ASP A 976 33.68 5.18 26.12
C ASP A 976 33.14 5.32 24.69
N ALA A 977 33.67 6.26 23.91
CA ALA A 977 33.29 6.47 22.51
C ALA A 977 33.74 5.30 21.63
N ILE A 978 34.97 4.82 21.82
CA ILE A 978 35.50 3.57 21.27
C ILE A 978 36.15 2.77 22.41
N ARG A 979 35.65 1.54 22.64
CA ARG A 979 36.13 0.65 23.70
C ARG A 979 36.69 -0.64 23.16
N SER A 980 37.80 -1.10 23.73
CA SER A 980 38.51 -2.32 23.32
C SER A 980 38.93 -3.23 24.48
N VAL A 981 38.25 -3.21 25.64
CA VAL A 981 38.63 -3.96 26.88
C VAL A 981 38.94 -5.45 26.67
N ASN A 982 38.40 -6.11 25.65
CA ASN A 982 38.77 -7.48 25.24
C ASN A 982 38.96 -7.60 23.71
N GLY A 983 39.37 -6.51 23.04
CA GLY A 983 39.60 -6.50 21.60
C GLY A 983 40.80 -7.36 21.17
N GLY A 984 40.82 -7.73 19.90
CA GLY A 984 42.00 -8.28 19.25
C GLY A 984 43.00 -7.19 18.82
N THR A 985 43.89 -7.54 17.90
CA THR A 985 44.96 -6.66 17.40
C THR A 985 44.61 -6.07 16.03
N GLY A 986 45.34 -5.03 15.61
CA GLY A 986 45.22 -4.46 14.27
C GLY A 986 43.91 -3.73 13.97
N ASN A 987 43.17 -3.26 14.97
CA ASN A 987 41.97 -2.45 14.73
C ASN A 987 42.38 -0.98 14.55
N LEU A 988 42.27 -0.49 13.30
CA LEU A 988 42.60 0.88 12.92
C LEU A 988 41.53 1.83 13.45
N VAL A 989 41.96 2.85 14.20
CA VAL A 989 41.13 4.00 14.59
C VAL A 989 41.75 5.26 13.99
N SER A 990 41.08 5.90 13.04
CA SER A 990 41.70 6.99 12.25
C SER A 990 40.72 8.10 11.86
N GLN A 991 41.13 9.36 11.99
CA GLN A 991 40.36 10.53 11.52
C GLN A 991 38.93 10.65 12.09
N ASN A 992 38.61 10.06 13.25
CA ASN A 992 37.28 10.19 13.85
C ASN A 992 37.15 11.52 14.61
N THR A 993 35.94 12.09 14.62
CA THR A 993 35.59 13.30 15.38
C THR A 993 34.81 12.88 16.63
N PHE A 994 35.22 13.37 17.80
CA PHE A 994 34.58 13.06 19.08
C PHE A 994 33.93 14.33 19.65
N LEU A 995 32.70 14.23 20.14
CA LEU A 995 31.90 15.38 20.60
C LEU A 995 31.15 15.01 21.90
N ASN A 996 31.32 15.77 22.98
CA ASN A 996 30.70 15.50 24.29
C ASN A 996 30.88 14.03 24.75
N THR A 997 32.11 13.52 24.76
CA THR A 997 32.45 12.14 25.13
C THR A 997 33.25 12.10 26.44
N ASN A 998 32.94 11.16 27.34
CA ASN A 998 33.65 11.06 28.63
C ASN A 998 35.05 10.41 28.51
N THR A 999 35.20 9.43 27.62
CA THR A 999 36.47 8.79 27.26
C THR A 999 36.40 8.46 25.77
N GLU A 1000 37.45 8.73 25.00
CA GLU A 1000 37.40 8.62 23.54
C GLU A 1000 37.83 7.24 23.03
N ILE A 1001 39.01 6.78 23.46
CA ILE A 1001 39.59 5.49 23.09
C ILE A 1001 40.09 4.83 24.38
N ASP A 1002 39.50 3.70 24.76
CA ASP A 1002 39.94 2.85 25.89
C ASP A 1002 40.43 1.49 25.36
N LEU A 1003 41.71 1.20 25.56
CA LEU A 1003 42.34 -0.10 25.28
C LEU A 1003 42.37 -1.02 26.53
N GLY A 1004 41.73 -0.63 27.63
CA GLY A 1004 41.07 -1.60 28.52
C GLY A 1004 41.30 -1.48 30.03
N GLN A 1005 41.75 -0.33 30.55
CA GLN A 1005 42.18 -0.21 31.96
C GLN A 1005 41.53 0.94 32.76
N ASN A 1006 40.63 1.71 32.16
CA ASN A 1006 40.21 3.04 32.63
C ASN A 1006 41.39 4.04 32.70
N GLY A 1007 41.61 4.73 31.60
CA GLY A 1007 42.61 5.79 31.45
C GLY A 1007 43.89 5.32 30.74
N PRO A 1008 44.76 6.25 30.30
CA PRO A 1008 45.72 5.94 29.24
C PRO A 1008 46.83 4.96 29.66
N ASN A 1009 46.98 3.85 28.93
CA ASN A 1009 47.95 2.78 29.19
C ASN A 1009 49.41 3.29 29.17
N PRO A 1010 50.26 2.96 30.16
CA PRO A 1010 51.64 3.48 30.22
C PRO A 1010 52.47 3.10 28.99
N ASN A 1011 53.31 4.01 28.51
CA ASN A 1011 54.26 3.66 27.45
C ASN A 1011 55.43 2.81 28.00
N ASP A 1012 55.91 1.87 27.19
CA ASP A 1012 57.07 1.02 27.47
C ASP A 1012 58.23 1.28 26.48
N LEU A 1013 59.26 0.44 26.50
CA LEU A 1013 60.40 0.54 25.57
C LEU A 1013 60.30 -0.53 24.48
N GLY A 1014 59.98 -0.10 23.26
CA GLY A 1014 59.89 -0.96 22.08
C GLY A 1014 58.63 -1.82 21.97
N ASP A 1015 57.54 -1.46 22.67
CA ASP A 1015 56.19 -2.06 22.52
C ASP A 1015 56.20 -3.59 22.71
N ILE A 1016 56.62 -4.03 23.90
CA ILE A 1016 56.70 -5.46 24.23
C ILE A 1016 55.39 -6.01 24.82
N ASP A 1017 54.40 -5.15 25.02
CA ASP A 1017 53.11 -5.50 25.61
C ASP A 1017 52.21 -6.32 24.69
N THR A 1018 51.20 -6.96 25.29
CA THR A 1018 50.23 -7.80 24.58
C THR A 1018 48.83 -7.55 25.12
N GLY A 1019 47.89 -7.27 24.23
CA GLY A 1019 46.52 -6.94 24.58
C GLY A 1019 45.75 -6.39 23.38
N PRO A 1020 44.61 -5.72 23.61
CA PRO A 1020 43.88 -4.98 22.59
C PRO A 1020 44.79 -4.02 21.83
N ASN A 1021 44.85 -4.13 20.50
CA ASN A 1021 45.81 -3.37 19.66
C ASN A 1021 47.28 -3.45 20.15
N ASN A 1022 47.70 -4.58 20.71
CA ASN A 1022 49.00 -4.78 21.36
C ASN A 1022 49.33 -3.79 22.49
N LEU A 1023 48.36 -2.98 22.94
CA LEU A 1023 48.54 -1.81 23.79
C LEU A 1023 49.47 -0.73 23.19
N GLN A 1024 49.53 -0.62 21.84
CA GLN A 1024 50.42 0.26 21.07
C GLN A 1024 50.72 1.58 21.80
N ASN A 1025 52.00 1.83 22.05
CA ASN A 1025 52.52 3.06 22.64
C ASN A 1025 51.96 4.29 21.94
N LYS A 1026 51.44 5.24 22.72
CA LYS A 1026 50.94 6.53 22.22
C LYS A 1026 52.07 7.54 22.01
N PRO A 1027 51.90 8.54 21.13
CA PRO A 1027 52.86 9.63 21.00
C PRO A 1027 53.06 10.38 22.33
N VAL A 1028 54.25 10.92 22.54
CA VAL A 1028 54.57 11.84 23.63
C VAL A 1028 54.79 13.22 23.02
N ILE A 1029 53.88 14.15 23.29
CA ILE A 1029 54.00 15.54 22.87
C ILE A 1029 55.02 16.24 23.80
N GLN A 1030 56.08 16.79 23.21
CA GLN A 1030 57.19 17.45 23.91
C GLN A 1030 57.07 18.98 23.89
N GLY A 1031 56.22 19.53 23.00
CA GLY A 1031 55.91 20.95 22.95
C GLY A 1031 55.08 21.32 21.72
N VAL A 1032 54.23 22.33 21.89
CA VAL A 1032 53.38 22.89 20.83
C VAL A 1032 53.63 24.40 20.75
N THR A 1033 53.77 24.95 19.55
CA THR A 1033 53.78 26.40 19.34
C THR A 1033 52.84 26.81 18.21
N ALA A 1034 51.85 27.65 18.52
CA ALA A 1034 50.93 28.22 17.55
C ALA A 1034 51.35 29.64 17.13
N ASN A 1035 51.57 29.85 15.85
CA ASN A 1035 51.98 31.11 15.24
C ASN A 1035 50.85 31.68 14.37
N PRO A 1036 50.36 32.92 14.61
CA PRO A 1036 49.34 33.52 13.75
C PRO A 1036 49.84 33.77 12.31
N VAL A 1037 49.11 33.26 11.32
CA VAL A 1037 49.37 33.42 9.88
C VAL A 1037 48.15 33.99 9.15
N ASP A 1038 48.35 34.49 7.92
CA ASP A 1038 47.24 34.97 7.08
C ASP A 1038 46.33 33.78 6.71
N GLY A 1039 45.26 33.61 7.48
CA GLY A 1039 44.27 32.54 7.31
C GLY A 1039 44.16 31.56 8.48
N GLY A 1040 44.90 31.73 9.58
CA GLY A 1040 44.74 30.90 10.78
C GLY A 1040 45.93 30.86 11.73
N LEU A 1041 46.10 29.73 12.40
CA LEU A 1041 47.25 29.38 13.23
C LEU A 1041 48.11 28.33 12.52
N GLU A 1042 49.40 28.62 12.36
CA GLU A 1042 50.44 27.65 12.03
C GLU A 1042 50.83 26.94 13.34
N ILE A 1043 50.46 25.66 13.47
CA ILE A 1043 50.66 24.85 14.69
C ILE A 1043 51.87 23.94 14.48
N ASP A 1044 52.97 24.25 15.13
CA ASP A 1044 54.16 23.40 15.18
C ASP A 1044 54.09 22.45 16.36
N VAL A 1045 54.23 21.14 16.13
CA VAL A 1045 54.21 20.10 17.15
C VAL A 1045 55.55 19.37 17.21
N THR A 1046 56.18 19.40 18.38
CA THR A 1046 57.39 18.62 18.69
C THR A 1046 56.99 17.41 19.50
N PHE A 1047 57.35 16.20 19.06
CA PHE A 1047 56.86 14.94 19.65
C PHE A 1047 57.86 13.80 19.52
N SER A 1048 57.57 12.66 20.16
CA SER A 1048 58.26 11.39 19.94
C SER A 1048 57.28 10.23 20.01
N VAL A 1049 57.55 9.14 19.29
CA VAL A 1049 56.79 7.88 19.39
C VAL A 1049 57.78 6.72 19.42
N ASP A 1050 57.55 5.76 20.32
CA ASP A 1050 58.21 4.45 20.30
C ASP A 1050 57.19 3.39 19.84
N SER A 1051 57.65 2.33 19.20
CA SER A 1051 56.80 1.21 18.75
C SER A 1051 57.67 -0.01 18.41
N ALA A 1052 57.09 -1.20 18.47
CA ALA A 1052 57.75 -2.44 18.03
C ALA A 1052 57.99 -2.46 16.51
N ASN A 1053 57.11 -1.80 15.74
CA ASN A 1053 57.06 -1.93 14.29
C ASN A 1053 57.00 -0.55 13.61
N TYR A 1054 57.96 -0.28 12.72
CA TYR A 1054 57.99 0.93 11.88
C TYR A 1054 57.75 0.57 10.41
N PRO A 1055 57.16 1.48 9.59
CA PRO A 1055 56.78 2.85 9.94
C PRO A 1055 55.48 2.96 10.75
N VAL A 1056 55.41 3.94 11.64
CA VAL A 1056 54.21 4.26 12.45
C VAL A 1056 53.53 5.49 11.86
N MET A 1057 52.22 5.44 11.66
CA MET A 1057 51.44 6.64 11.33
C MET A 1057 51.07 7.36 12.62
N VAL A 1058 51.47 8.62 12.77
CA VAL A 1058 51.04 9.49 13.88
C VAL A 1058 50.00 10.47 13.36
N GLU A 1059 48.80 10.43 13.92
CA GLU A 1059 47.70 11.35 13.61
C GLU A 1059 47.54 12.37 14.72
N PHE A 1060 47.39 13.65 14.37
CA PHE A 1060 47.22 14.77 15.29
C PHE A 1060 45.80 15.31 15.25
N TYR A 1061 45.34 15.75 16.41
CA TYR A 1061 43.98 16.20 16.68
C TYR A 1061 44.00 17.42 17.59
N ARG A 1062 43.03 18.32 17.39
CA ARG A 1062 42.75 19.44 18.28
C ARG A 1062 41.63 19.07 19.24
N SER A 1063 41.88 19.23 20.52
CA SER A 1063 40.90 19.31 21.61
C SER A 1063 40.48 20.77 21.81
N ASN A 1064 39.33 21.01 22.47
CA ASN A 1064 38.94 22.33 22.98
C ASN A 1064 39.20 22.52 24.49
N GLY A 1065 40.07 21.69 25.09
CA GLY A 1065 40.55 21.84 26.47
C GLY A 1065 41.05 20.53 27.12
N ASP A 1066 41.34 20.59 28.42
CA ASP A 1066 41.81 19.44 29.24
C ASP A 1066 40.70 18.42 29.59
N ALA A 1067 39.45 18.72 29.26
CA ALA A 1067 38.27 17.86 29.35
C ALA A 1067 37.43 18.07 28.08
N PRO A 1068 37.71 17.33 26.99
CA PRO A 1068 37.27 17.71 25.64
C PRO A 1068 35.74 17.65 25.46
N GLU A 1069 35.12 18.77 25.08
CA GLU A 1069 33.77 18.78 24.49
C GLU A 1069 33.84 18.48 22.98
N GLN A 1070 34.99 18.71 22.34
CA GLN A 1070 35.26 18.41 20.93
C GLN A 1070 36.71 17.98 20.70
N ILE A 1071 36.93 16.88 19.96
CA ILE A 1071 38.21 16.49 19.37
C ILE A 1071 38.06 16.33 17.86
N THR A 1072 38.93 16.98 17.09
CA THR A 1072 38.86 17.03 15.61
C THR A 1072 40.23 16.79 14.98
N TYR A 1073 40.28 16.03 13.90
CA TYR A 1073 41.52 15.69 13.18
C TYR A 1073 42.17 16.89 12.48
N LEU A 1074 43.50 17.05 12.63
CA LEU A 1074 44.31 18.11 12.01
C LEU A 1074 45.17 17.61 10.85
N GLY A 1075 45.79 16.43 10.99
CA GLY A 1075 46.77 15.94 10.02
C GLY A 1075 47.55 14.71 10.52
N SER A 1076 48.47 14.21 9.71
CA SER A 1076 49.20 12.96 9.98
C SER A 1076 50.60 12.94 9.38
N ILE A 1077 51.54 12.27 10.06
CA ILE A 1077 52.91 12.02 9.57
C ILE A 1077 53.29 10.54 9.69
N GLU A 1078 53.99 10.01 8.67
CA GLU A 1078 54.62 8.69 8.72
C GLU A 1078 56.01 8.79 9.38
N VAL A 1079 56.19 8.11 10.50
CA VAL A 1079 57.45 8.03 11.25
C VAL A 1079 58.17 6.73 10.90
N SER A 1080 59.42 6.81 10.44
CA SER A 1080 60.16 5.64 9.92
C SER A 1080 61.10 4.94 10.92
N ASP A 1081 61.39 5.54 12.08
CA ASP A 1081 62.28 5.00 13.11
C ASP A 1081 61.99 5.57 14.52
N SER A 1082 62.58 4.99 15.56
CA SER A 1082 62.45 5.42 16.97
C SER A 1082 63.28 6.68 17.30
N THR A 1083 63.14 7.72 16.47
CA THR A 1083 63.76 9.02 16.69
C THR A 1083 63.16 9.72 17.90
N THR A 1084 64.03 10.24 18.78
CA THR A 1084 63.62 10.75 20.12
C THR A 1084 62.92 12.10 20.11
N THR A 1085 62.94 12.83 18.99
CA THR A 1085 62.28 14.12 18.80
C THR A 1085 62.03 14.33 17.30
N LEU A 1086 60.78 14.57 16.94
CA LEU A 1086 60.26 14.87 15.61
C LEU A 1086 59.54 16.22 15.63
N PHE A 1087 59.24 16.76 14.44
CA PHE A 1087 58.64 18.07 14.25
C PHE A 1087 57.69 18.02 13.05
N GLU A 1088 56.46 18.51 13.21
CA GLU A 1088 55.46 18.63 12.14
C GLU A 1088 54.67 19.93 12.29
N THR A 1089 54.17 20.49 11.18
CA THR A 1089 53.49 21.80 11.13
C THR A 1089 52.13 21.70 10.43
N PHE A 1090 51.07 22.20 11.08
CA PHE A 1090 49.69 22.25 10.56
C PHE A 1090 49.20 23.70 10.38
N ILE A 1091 48.09 23.90 9.65
CA ILE A 1091 47.39 25.20 9.55
C ILE A 1091 45.92 24.98 9.91
N ASP A 1092 45.40 25.73 10.89
CA ASP A 1092 44.06 25.54 11.49
C ASP A 1092 43.36 26.88 11.89
N GLU A 1093 42.07 26.85 12.18
CA GLU A 1093 41.25 27.95 12.75
C GLU A 1093 40.22 27.37 13.75
N PRO A 1094 39.78 28.10 14.80
CA PRO A 1094 39.95 29.54 15.00
C PRO A 1094 41.02 29.94 16.03
N ALA A 1095 41.71 31.03 15.72
CA ALA A 1095 42.16 32.15 16.57
C ALA A 1095 43.04 31.95 17.82
N SER A 1096 42.86 30.88 18.61
CA SER A 1096 43.66 30.60 19.80
C SER A 1096 43.82 29.10 20.05
N LEU A 1097 45.03 28.69 20.39
CA LEU A 1097 45.38 27.34 20.81
C LEU A 1097 46.16 27.41 22.12
N ASP A 1098 45.72 26.68 23.15
CA ASP A 1098 46.49 26.46 24.38
C ASP A 1098 47.31 25.16 24.26
N ALA A 1099 48.46 25.11 24.92
CA ALA A 1099 49.47 24.06 24.65
C ALA A 1099 49.06 22.63 25.06
N GLY A 1100 47.97 22.46 25.82
CA GLY A 1100 47.35 21.17 26.14
C GLY A 1100 46.33 20.67 25.12
N GLU A 1101 45.95 21.51 24.13
CA GLU A 1101 44.87 21.22 23.19
C GLU A 1101 45.28 20.32 22.01
N ILE A 1102 46.51 19.81 21.94
CA ILE A 1102 46.93 18.87 20.89
C ILE A 1102 47.04 17.46 21.44
N LEU A 1103 46.21 16.57 20.87
CA LEU A 1103 46.23 15.13 21.10
C LEU A 1103 46.76 14.43 19.85
N ALA A 1104 47.29 13.23 20.01
CA ALA A 1104 47.75 12.40 18.91
C ALA A 1104 47.57 10.91 19.20
N THR A 1105 47.39 10.12 18.15
CA THR A 1105 47.42 8.65 18.19
C THR A 1105 48.56 8.13 17.34
N ALA A 1106 49.04 6.92 17.64
CA ALA A 1106 50.04 6.19 16.88
C ALA A 1106 49.43 4.90 16.35
N THR A 1107 49.66 4.58 15.08
CA THR A 1107 49.20 3.34 14.44
C THR A 1107 50.36 2.60 13.80
N ASP A 1108 50.57 1.33 14.20
CA ASP A 1108 51.62 0.47 13.68
C ASP A 1108 51.31 -0.09 12.27
N PRO A 1109 52.30 -0.65 11.53
CA PRO A 1109 52.08 -1.33 10.24
C PRO A 1109 51.08 -2.49 10.27
N SER A 1110 50.71 -2.98 11.45
CA SER A 1110 49.71 -4.01 11.67
C SER A 1110 48.30 -3.44 11.89
N ASN A 1111 48.12 -2.12 11.72
CA ASN A 1111 46.90 -1.34 12.00
C ASN A 1111 46.51 -1.24 13.48
N SER A 1112 47.44 -1.47 14.40
CA SER A 1112 47.16 -1.35 15.84
C SER A 1112 47.27 0.12 16.25
N THR A 1113 46.14 0.79 16.50
CA THR A 1113 46.11 2.19 16.96
C THR A 1113 46.15 2.29 18.48
N SER A 1114 46.93 3.25 19.01
CA SER A 1114 47.03 3.64 20.42
C SER A 1114 45.80 4.41 20.93
N GLU A 1115 45.74 4.63 22.24
CA GLU A 1115 44.92 5.69 22.84
C GLU A 1115 45.53 7.08 22.55
N PHE A 1116 44.82 8.15 22.92
CA PHE A 1116 45.30 9.51 22.73
C PHE A 1116 46.47 9.90 23.65
N SER A 1117 47.37 10.74 23.13
CA SER A 1117 48.46 11.41 23.83
C SER A 1117 47.99 12.52 24.77
N PHE A 1118 47.15 12.20 25.75
CA PHE A 1118 46.81 13.13 26.81
C PHE A 1118 48.08 13.54 27.58
N THR A 1119 48.24 14.85 27.78
CA THR A 1119 49.11 15.39 28.82
C THR A 1119 48.64 14.79 30.15
N SER A 1120 49.57 14.24 30.93
CA SER A 1120 49.19 13.72 32.25
C SER A 1120 48.68 14.91 33.09
N PRO A 1121 47.52 14.84 33.75
CA PRO A 1121 47.09 15.90 34.67
C PRO A 1121 48.05 16.05 35.87
N LEU A 1122 49.03 15.14 36.01
CA LEU A 1122 50.12 15.17 36.97
C LEU A 1122 51.39 15.86 36.43
N ASP A 1123 51.54 16.05 35.11
CA ASP A 1123 52.63 16.79 34.45
C ASP A 1123 52.30 18.28 34.41
N VAL A 1124 52.30 18.92 35.59
CA VAL A 1124 52.01 20.35 35.69
C VAL A 1124 53.13 21.21 35.11
N SER A 1125 54.33 20.65 34.91
CA SER A 1125 55.45 21.31 34.23
C SER A 1125 55.27 21.36 32.71
N GLY A 1126 54.43 20.48 32.16
CA GLY A 1126 54.13 20.34 30.73
C GLY A 1126 55.40 20.12 29.93
N ASP A 1127 56.35 19.37 30.48
CA ASP A 1127 57.58 18.96 29.80
C ASP A 1127 57.47 17.57 29.15
N GLY A 1128 56.29 16.94 29.26
CA GLY A 1128 55.97 15.61 28.75
C GLY A 1128 56.46 14.49 29.66
N ILE A 1129 57.11 14.81 30.78
CA ILE A 1129 57.79 13.85 31.65
C ILE A 1129 57.34 14.07 33.09
N LEU A 1130 56.36 13.28 33.53
CA LEU A 1130 55.98 13.22 34.94
C LEU A 1130 57.21 12.96 35.84
N ASN A 1131 57.68 14.00 36.53
CA ASN A 1131 58.91 13.99 37.30
C ASN A 1131 58.80 14.83 38.59
N SER A 1132 59.88 14.85 39.40
CA SER A 1132 59.85 15.60 40.67
C SER A 1132 59.63 17.11 40.51
N LEU A 1133 59.92 17.67 39.32
CA LEU A 1133 59.69 19.08 38.99
C LEU A 1133 58.20 19.44 39.05
N ASP A 1134 57.31 18.55 38.62
CA ASP A 1134 55.86 18.76 38.62
C ASP A 1134 55.33 18.93 40.05
N SER A 1135 55.66 17.98 40.92
CA SER A 1135 55.28 18.05 42.33
C SER A 1135 55.86 19.30 43.00
N LEU A 1136 57.09 19.69 42.63
CA LEU A 1136 57.72 20.91 43.09
C LEU A 1136 57.04 22.15 42.51
N MET A 1137 56.47 22.10 41.31
CA MET A 1137 55.75 23.21 40.69
C MET A 1137 54.42 23.47 41.38
N VAL A 1138 53.61 22.43 41.69
CA VAL A 1138 52.41 22.58 42.54
C VAL A 1138 52.79 23.14 43.92
N VAL A 1139 53.79 22.55 44.59
CA VAL A 1139 54.23 23.02 45.92
C VAL A 1139 54.73 24.47 45.90
N ASN A 1140 55.47 24.87 44.86
CA ASN A 1140 56.03 26.21 44.71
C ASN A 1140 54.97 27.23 44.26
N PHE A 1141 53.93 26.80 43.53
CA PHE A 1141 52.74 27.59 43.26
C PHE A 1141 52.02 27.92 44.58
N ILE A 1142 51.66 26.90 45.37
CA ILE A 1142 51.01 27.04 46.68
C ILE A 1142 51.86 27.94 47.61
N ALA A 1143 53.17 27.73 47.65
CA ALA A 1143 54.07 28.51 48.52
C ALA A 1143 54.30 29.97 48.08
N ARG A 1144 53.98 30.33 46.83
CA ARG A 1144 54.09 31.70 46.31
C ARG A 1144 52.81 32.52 46.49
N GLN A 1145 51.66 31.86 46.61
CA GLN A 1145 50.38 32.52 46.81
C GLN A 1145 50.29 33.03 48.26
N THR A 1146 50.07 34.34 48.43
CA THR A 1146 49.91 34.95 49.76
C THR A 1146 48.50 34.74 50.31
N VAL A 1147 48.16 33.49 50.59
CA VAL A 1147 46.99 33.10 51.40
C VAL A 1147 47.45 32.87 52.85
N ALA A 1148 46.64 33.24 53.84
CA ALA A 1148 47.01 33.02 55.23
C ALA A 1148 46.92 31.53 55.57
N SER A 1149 47.72 31.09 56.55
CA SER A 1149 47.92 29.66 56.87
C SER A 1149 46.61 28.88 57.06
N GLY A 1150 46.32 27.96 56.14
CA GLY A 1150 45.13 27.10 56.17
C GLY A 1150 43.94 27.61 55.34
N GLU A 1151 44.03 28.80 54.76
CA GLU A 1151 43.16 29.23 53.65
C GLU A 1151 43.53 28.44 52.37
N TRP A 1152 42.57 28.23 51.48
CA TRP A 1152 42.71 27.41 50.26
C TRP A 1152 42.58 28.28 48.99
N ILE A 1153 42.93 27.71 47.84
CA ILE A 1153 42.88 28.38 46.53
C ILE A 1153 41.78 27.73 45.69
N GLU A 1154 40.59 28.34 45.64
CA GLU A 1154 39.53 27.95 44.69
C GLU A 1154 39.92 28.40 43.28
N SER A 1155 39.79 27.52 42.29
CA SER A 1155 40.22 27.78 40.89
C SER A 1155 39.50 28.96 40.23
N ASN A 1156 38.31 29.33 40.71
CA ASN A 1156 37.40 30.26 40.03
C ASN A 1156 37.25 31.66 40.71
N GLN A 1157 38.17 32.04 41.61
CA GLN A 1157 38.27 33.43 42.11
C GLN A 1157 39.33 34.20 41.32
N ALA A 1158 38.89 34.89 40.26
CA ALA A 1158 39.74 35.58 39.28
C ALA A 1158 40.92 36.38 39.88
N PHE A 1159 42.11 35.80 39.85
CA PHE A 1159 43.36 36.54 40.04
C PHE A 1159 43.56 37.46 38.83
N SER A 1160 43.70 38.77 39.06
CA SER A 1160 43.88 39.77 38.00
C SER A 1160 45.28 39.79 37.38
N SER A 1161 45.91 38.62 37.29
CA SER A 1161 47.23 38.36 36.73
C SER A 1161 47.19 36.94 36.19
N GLY A 1162 47.26 36.79 34.86
CA GLY A 1162 47.09 35.50 34.17
C GLY A 1162 48.11 34.46 34.61
N VAL A 1163 47.75 33.70 35.63
CA VAL A 1163 48.44 32.51 36.11
C VAL A 1163 47.36 31.45 36.14
N ASP A 1164 47.47 30.54 35.19
CA ASP A 1164 46.64 29.35 35.07
C ASP A 1164 46.69 28.55 36.38
N THR A 1165 45.52 28.41 37.02
CA THR A 1165 45.32 27.62 38.24
C THR A 1165 44.89 26.19 37.95
N GLU A 1166 44.24 25.94 36.82
CA GLU A 1166 43.63 24.65 36.49
C GLU A 1166 44.71 23.61 36.25
N ARG A 1167 45.81 24.00 35.60
CA ARG A 1167 47.02 23.20 35.42
C ARG A 1167 47.71 22.72 36.70
N TYR A 1168 47.38 23.27 37.88
CA TYR A 1168 47.95 22.82 39.17
C TYR A 1168 46.95 22.03 40.04
N ASP A 1169 45.70 21.92 39.60
CA ASP A 1169 44.61 21.15 40.24
C ASP A 1169 44.56 19.74 39.65
N THR A 1170 45.48 18.88 40.09
CA THR A 1170 45.70 17.57 39.47
C THR A 1170 44.64 16.54 39.85
N ASN A 1171 43.84 16.79 40.89
CA ASN A 1171 42.70 15.98 41.29
C ASN A 1171 41.36 16.46 40.68
N ARG A 1172 41.33 17.65 40.09
CA ARG A 1172 40.16 18.32 39.48
C ARG A 1172 39.00 18.56 40.46
N ASP A 1173 39.29 18.81 41.75
CA ASP A 1173 38.28 19.14 42.78
C ASP A 1173 37.90 20.64 42.84
N GLY A 1174 38.55 21.45 41.99
CA GLY A 1174 38.37 22.89 41.88
C GLY A 1174 39.32 23.67 42.79
N LYS A 1175 40.39 23.04 43.30
CA LYS A 1175 41.32 23.65 44.27
C LYS A 1175 42.76 23.17 44.12
N VAL A 1176 43.67 24.12 43.89
CA VAL A 1176 45.12 23.84 43.93
C VAL A 1176 45.59 23.62 45.36
N SER A 1177 45.98 22.39 45.71
CA SER A 1177 46.24 21.98 47.09
C SER A 1177 47.47 21.08 47.28
N ALA A 1178 47.81 20.79 48.54
CA ALA A 1178 48.88 19.85 48.85
C ALA A 1178 48.55 18.39 48.46
N LEU A 1179 47.27 18.06 48.24
CA LEU A 1179 46.85 16.74 47.76
C LEU A 1179 47.28 16.52 46.30
N ASP A 1180 47.20 17.55 45.48
CA ASP A 1180 47.56 17.54 44.06
C ASP A 1180 49.06 17.28 43.87
N ALA A 1181 49.89 17.95 44.67
CA ALA A 1181 51.32 17.64 44.77
C ALA A 1181 51.58 16.20 45.27
N LEU A 1182 50.74 15.69 46.17
CA LEU A 1182 50.89 14.34 46.72
C LEU A 1182 50.52 13.25 45.71
N LEU A 1183 49.53 13.49 44.85
CA LEU A 1183 49.16 12.58 43.76
C LEU A 1183 50.33 12.40 42.79
N ILE A 1184 50.97 13.50 42.39
CA ILE A 1184 52.18 13.48 41.58
C ILE A 1184 53.28 12.65 42.25
N ILE A 1185 53.58 12.91 43.53
CA ILE A 1185 54.62 12.19 44.29
C ILE A 1185 54.31 10.69 44.45
N ASN A 1186 53.03 10.35 44.62
CA ASN A 1186 52.58 8.97 44.75
C ASN A 1186 52.75 8.21 43.43
N GLU A 1187 52.42 8.84 42.31
CA GLU A 1187 52.57 8.23 40.98
C GLU A 1187 54.04 8.10 40.57
N LEU A 1188 54.88 9.08 40.89
CA LEU A 1188 56.35 8.95 40.81
C LEU A 1188 56.91 7.79 41.65
N SER A 1189 56.29 7.51 42.79
CA SER A 1189 56.68 6.40 43.68
C SER A 1189 56.20 5.03 43.17
N ARG A 1190 55.20 5.00 42.27
CA ARG A 1190 54.71 3.81 41.57
C ARG A 1190 55.52 3.51 40.32
N SER A 1191 55.77 4.51 39.48
CA SER A 1191 56.56 4.36 38.24
C SER A 1191 58.01 3.95 38.50
N ALA A 1192 58.60 4.38 39.62
CA ALA A 1192 59.94 3.95 40.06
C ALA A 1192 60.02 2.47 40.55
N ARG A 1193 58.94 1.67 40.46
CA ARG A 1193 58.82 0.31 41.01
C ARG A 1193 58.63 -0.81 39.97
N GLN A 1194 59.23 -0.72 38.78
CA GLN A 1194 59.37 -1.87 37.85
C GLN A 1194 60.36 -2.97 38.34
N ILE A 1195 60.19 -3.43 39.58
CA ILE A 1195 60.58 -4.76 40.06
C ILE A 1195 59.38 -5.28 40.85
N GLU A 1196 58.77 -6.35 40.35
CA GLU A 1196 57.45 -6.84 40.81
C GLU A 1196 57.30 -6.99 42.33
N PRO A 1197 56.13 -6.60 42.88
CA PRO A 1197 55.57 -7.21 44.08
C PRO A 1197 54.56 -8.31 43.70
N THR A 1198 54.92 -9.57 43.98
CA THR A 1198 53.97 -10.68 43.96
C THR A 1198 52.89 -10.51 45.03
N SER A 1199 51.61 -10.48 44.62
CA SER A 1199 50.37 -10.50 45.44
C SER A 1199 50.19 -9.44 46.54
N HIS A 1200 49.03 -8.78 46.57
CA HIS A 1200 48.74 -7.63 47.44
C HIS A 1200 48.74 -7.96 48.95
N ASP A 1201 48.53 -9.23 49.31
CA ASP A 1201 48.38 -9.75 50.68
C ASP A 1201 49.50 -9.29 51.65
N ASP A 1202 50.74 -9.20 51.16
CA ASP A 1202 51.91 -8.79 51.94
C ASP A 1202 51.88 -7.32 52.39
N ILE A 1203 50.94 -6.50 51.91
CA ILE A 1203 50.75 -5.11 52.37
C ILE A 1203 50.11 -5.06 53.77
N PHE A 1204 49.33 -6.07 54.17
CA PHE A 1204 48.65 -6.09 55.49
C PHE A 1204 49.35 -6.98 56.53
N ALA A 1205 50.30 -7.84 56.12
CA ALA A 1205 50.98 -8.78 57.01
C ALA A 1205 52.07 -8.17 57.95
N SER A 1206 52.19 -6.84 58.04
CA SER A 1206 53.20 -6.17 58.89
C SER A 1206 52.65 -5.08 59.84
N LEU A 1207 51.31 -4.93 59.95
CA LEU A 1207 50.69 -3.93 60.82
C LEU A 1207 49.61 -4.49 61.79
N GLU A 1208 49.35 -5.79 61.79
CA GLU A 1208 48.45 -6.45 62.75
C GLU A 1208 49.11 -7.66 63.44
N ASP A 1209 50.02 -7.40 64.40
CA ASP A 1209 50.23 -8.26 65.58
C ASP A 1209 51.15 -7.56 66.60
N ASP A 1210 50.60 -6.56 67.30
CA ASP A 1210 51.01 -6.18 68.67
C ASP A 1210 49.88 -5.35 69.32
N GLU A 1211 48.82 -6.03 69.75
CA GLU A 1211 47.84 -5.44 70.68
C GLU A 1211 48.50 -5.18 72.04
N ASP A 1212 48.94 -3.93 72.31
CA ASP A 1212 48.91 -3.36 73.67
C ASP A 1212 49.19 -1.83 73.68
N PHE A 1213 48.15 -0.99 73.58
CA PHE A 1213 47.75 -0.01 74.63
C PHE A 1213 46.69 1.03 74.18
N LEU A 1214 45.49 0.86 74.74
CA LEU A 1214 44.49 1.83 75.18
C LEU A 1214 44.68 3.37 74.93
N LEU A 1215 43.73 3.92 74.18
CA LEU A 1215 42.91 5.12 74.45
C LEU A 1215 43.52 6.55 74.59
N GLU A 1216 42.85 7.44 73.85
CA GLU A 1216 42.68 8.90 73.98
C GLU A 1216 43.71 9.87 73.35
N PRO A 1217 43.25 11.08 72.91
CA PRO A 1217 43.79 11.73 71.73
C PRO A 1217 44.66 12.96 72.04
N ILE A 1218 45.58 13.29 71.12
CA ILE A 1218 46.25 14.59 71.10
C ILE A 1218 46.26 15.15 69.68
N SER A 1219 45.45 16.19 69.49
CA SER A 1219 45.70 17.22 68.48
C SER A 1219 46.90 18.07 68.88
N GLU A 1220 47.94 18.16 68.05
CA GLU A 1220 48.78 19.36 67.81
C GLU A 1220 50.02 19.01 66.94
N ALA A 1221 50.56 20.03 66.26
CA ALA A 1221 51.70 20.00 65.32
C ALA A 1221 51.46 19.22 64.01
N LEU A 1222 51.34 19.84 62.83
CA LEU A 1222 51.62 21.24 62.44
C LEU A 1222 53.08 21.66 62.71
N LEU A 1223 54.04 20.89 62.17
CA LEU A 1223 55.31 21.39 61.62
C LEU A 1223 56.06 20.22 60.93
N PHE A 1224 56.05 20.17 59.59
CA PHE A 1224 57.26 19.97 58.77
C PHE A 1224 56.96 20.23 57.29
#